data_AF-A0A953DWN8-F1
#
_entry.id   AF-A0A953DWN8-F1
#
_cell.length_a   1.000
_cell.length_b   1.000
_cell.length_c   1.000
_cell.angle_alpha   90.00
_cell.angle_beta   90.00
_cell.angle_gamma   90.00
#
_symmetry.space_group_name_H-M   'P 1'
#
loop_
_entity.id
_entity.type
_entity.pdbx_description
1 polymer ?
#
loop_
_entity_poly.entity_id
_entity_poly.type
_entity_poly.pdbx_seq_one_letter_code
_entity_poly.pdbx_strand_id
1 'polypeptide(L)'
;MPGLGASFGRGGATTAQQDLANADCILIQGSSMAEAHPVGFRWVIMAKERGATIIHVDPRFSRTSALADIWAPIRAGSDIAFLGGLIRHVIENNLFFRDYVTHYTNASCILREDFRDTEEGATGIFSGFDPEHRNYDHTSWLYEGADQLSFPKRDLTLQHPRSVFQVLKRHFARYTPEMVEKVCGIPPALFHKIANALVAASGPDKTAAICYAVGWTQHSKGVQIIRTASILQLLLGNIGRPGGGILALRGHASIQGSTDIPTLYDILPGYLSMPRGDGTEETLQQYLANNTRPTGLWHNYPACFISLLKAYYGRNATPENNFGYHWVPKITGNHSFFEYLYDMLNGKMEGMFIMGQNPAVAAPNARLQRRALAKLKWLVVRDMVEIEAATFWRDSPEIERGELRTEEIETEVFQFPAASYAEKEGAFTNTQRLLQWREKAVDPPGDARSDAWFVHQLALRLKAKANQSDDPLDEPLRALDWWYPEDELGDPKMESVLAEINGWQTREEPADDAGTLFGRDRGGNPHHGRQIAGYNELKADGSTACGCWIYSGVLGPDKINKARQRQARDDLGHGWGFAWPGDRRILYNRASARPDGAPWSERKKLVWWDPQAGRWTGGDAPDFPIDKTPHFKPTGTESGLDAIPGDGPFILHEDGLGWLYVAKGLQDGPIPTHYEPLESPMRNEFYIRDTNPTVNWFTREENRFAPPGDPRFPFVITTYRLTEHHTAGGMSRFLPHLAELQPAMFAEISP
;
A
#
# COMPACT_ATOMS: atom_id res chain seq x y z
N MET A 1 -0.82 2.08 1.85
CA MET A 1 -1.49 3.10 1.00
C MET A 1 -2.97 3.19 1.35
N PRO A 2 -3.33 3.88 2.44
CA PRO A 2 -4.71 3.95 2.91
C PRO A 2 -5.69 4.52 1.87
N GLY A 3 -5.24 5.42 0.98
CA GLY A 3 -6.10 6.04 -0.04
C GLY A 3 -6.72 5.03 -1.02
N LEU A 4 -5.92 4.18 -1.66
CA LEU A 4 -6.43 3.14 -2.56
C LEU A 4 -7.21 2.07 -1.80
N GLY A 5 -6.71 1.67 -0.62
CA GLY A 5 -7.36 0.70 0.26
C GLY A 5 -8.79 1.11 0.62
N ALA A 6 -9.00 2.36 1.03
CA ALA A 6 -10.33 2.90 1.31
C ALA A 6 -11.20 3.10 0.05
N SER A 7 -10.59 3.26 -1.13
CA SER A 7 -11.34 3.48 -2.37
C SER A 7 -11.89 2.18 -2.96
N PHE A 8 -11.08 1.13 -2.92
CA PHE A 8 -11.28 -0.08 -3.73
C PHE A 8 -11.13 -1.38 -2.92
N GLY A 9 -10.74 -1.29 -1.65
CA GLY A 9 -10.49 -2.41 -0.75
C GLY A 9 -9.04 -2.86 -0.66
N ARG A 10 -8.16 -2.54 -1.64
CA ARG A 10 -6.73 -2.91 -1.62
C ARG A 10 -5.81 -1.70 -1.81
N GLY A 11 -4.69 -1.67 -1.10
CA GLY A 11 -3.63 -0.66 -1.23
C GLY A 11 -2.62 -0.92 -2.37
N GLY A 12 -2.82 -2.01 -3.10
CA GLY A 12 -2.03 -2.50 -4.24
C GLY A 12 -2.07 -1.58 -5.47
N ALA A 13 -1.15 -1.77 -6.44
CA ALA A 13 -1.37 -1.22 -7.78
C ALA A 13 -2.51 -2.00 -8.41
N THR A 14 -3.42 -1.29 -9.07
CA THR A 14 -4.61 -1.92 -9.64
C THR A 14 -4.31 -2.62 -10.96
N THR A 15 -3.20 -2.29 -11.61
CA THR A 15 -2.78 -2.85 -12.91
C THR A 15 -1.27 -3.13 -12.93
N ALA A 16 -0.78 -3.69 -14.04
CA ALA A 16 0.62 -3.95 -14.34
C ALA A 16 1.25 -2.81 -15.17
N GLN A 17 2.58 -2.69 -15.14
CA GLN A 17 3.30 -1.69 -15.94
C GLN A 17 3.09 -1.93 -17.44
N GLN A 18 3.08 -3.19 -17.88
CA GLN A 18 2.85 -3.58 -19.27
C GLN A 18 1.50 -3.10 -19.80
N ASP A 19 0.47 -3.13 -18.96
CA ASP A 19 -0.89 -2.76 -19.35
C ASP A 19 -1.03 -1.26 -19.66
N LEU A 20 -0.08 -0.41 -19.24
CA LEU A 20 -0.07 1.00 -19.64
C LEU A 20 -0.01 1.18 -21.15
N ALA A 21 0.58 0.24 -21.90
CA ALA A 21 0.62 0.28 -23.36
C ALA A 21 -0.77 0.14 -24.02
N ASN A 22 -1.81 -0.18 -23.24
CA ASN A 22 -3.19 -0.24 -23.68
C ASN A 22 -3.97 1.04 -23.35
N ALA A 23 -3.37 2.02 -22.67
CA ALA A 23 -4.03 3.27 -22.30
C ALA A 23 -4.29 4.19 -23.51
N ASP A 24 -5.34 5.00 -23.45
CA ASP A 24 -5.63 6.07 -24.41
C ASP A 24 -5.18 7.45 -23.90
N CYS A 25 -4.96 7.57 -22.59
CA CYS A 25 -4.35 8.73 -21.96
C CYS A 25 -3.63 8.27 -20.68
N ILE A 26 -2.47 8.85 -20.38
CA ILE A 26 -1.75 8.58 -19.13
C ILE A 26 -1.47 9.90 -18.43
N LEU A 27 -2.02 10.06 -17.21
CA LEU A 27 -1.67 11.14 -16.31
C LEU A 27 -0.57 10.66 -15.36
N ILE A 28 0.59 11.29 -15.47
CA ILE A 28 1.72 11.12 -14.56
C ILE A 28 1.73 12.35 -13.65
N GLN A 29 1.39 12.18 -12.38
CA GLN A 29 1.38 13.26 -11.39
C GLN A 29 1.85 12.70 -10.05
N GLY A 30 2.69 13.46 -9.34
CA GLY A 30 3.36 12.96 -8.13
C GLY A 30 4.43 11.90 -8.44
N SER A 31 4.99 11.90 -9.65
CA SER A 31 6.08 11.02 -10.08
C SER A 31 6.88 11.66 -11.22
N SER A 32 8.22 11.51 -11.19
CA SER A 32 9.06 11.61 -12.40
C SER A 32 9.37 10.18 -12.88
N MET A 33 8.41 9.56 -13.56
CA MET A 33 8.45 8.13 -13.88
C MET A 33 9.62 7.76 -14.80
N ALA A 34 10.03 8.64 -15.73
CA ALA A 34 11.19 8.38 -16.59
C ALA A 34 12.51 8.34 -15.82
N GLU A 35 12.56 8.93 -14.62
CA GLU A 35 13.75 8.93 -13.76
C GLU A 35 13.67 7.86 -12.67
N ALA A 36 12.52 7.74 -12.01
CA ALA A 36 12.33 6.84 -10.88
C ALA A 36 11.97 5.40 -11.30
N HIS A 37 11.41 5.22 -12.50
CA HIS A 37 10.97 3.92 -13.04
C HIS A 37 11.28 3.80 -14.54
N PRO A 38 12.53 4.04 -14.98
CA PRO A 38 12.88 4.22 -16.40
C PRO A 38 12.48 3.04 -17.28
N VAL A 39 12.67 1.80 -16.80
CA VAL A 39 12.30 0.60 -17.56
C VAL A 39 10.78 0.45 -17.66
N GLY A 40 10.05 0.78 -16.60
CA GLY A 40 8.58 0.82 -16.60
C GLY A 40 8.03 1.87 -17.56
N PHE A 41 8.73 3.01 -17.70
CA PHE A 41 8.35 4.11 -18.57
C PHE A 41 8.34 3.74 -20.06
N ARG A 42 9.02 2.66 -20.46
CA ARG A 42 8.89 2.10 -21.82
C ARG A 42 7.44 1.88 -22.23
N TRP A 43 6.59 1.40 -21.32
CA TRP A 43 5.18 1.11 -21.64
C TRP A 43 4.35 2.38 -21.82
N VAL A 44 4.74 3.48 -21.17
CA VAL A 44 4.18 4.82 -21.41
C VAL A 44 4.53 5.28 -22.82
N ILE A 45 5.79 5.10 -23.25
CA ILE A 45 6.22 5.43 -24.61
C ILE A 45 5.48 4.58 -25.65
N MET A 46 5.31 3.28 -25.40
CA MET A 46 4.53 2.41 -26.29
C MET A 46 3.06 2.85 -26.38
N ALA A 47 2.45 3.31 -25.29
CA ALA A 47 1.10 3.89 -25.32
C ALA A 47 1.07 5.15 -26.21
N LYS A 48 2.07 6.04 -26.05
CA LYS A 48 2.21 7.26 -26.86
C LYS A 48 2.35 6.96 -28.35
N GLU A 49 3.20 6.00 -28.71
CA GLU A 49 3.36 5.54 -30.11
C GLU A 49 2.05 4.96 -30.69
N ARG A 50 1.17 4.42 -29.84
CA ARG A 50 -0.17 3.96 -30.21
C ARG A 50 -1.24 5.06 -30.18
N GLY A 51 -0.84 6.32 -29.96
CA GLY A 51 -1.71 7.49 -29.98
C GLY A 51 -2.26 7.93 -28.63
N ALA A 52 -1.77 7.38 -27.51
CA ALA A 52 -2.16 7.85 -26.18
C ALA A 52 -1.61 9.26 -25.92
N THR A 53 -2.41 10.12 -25.27
CA THR A 53 -1.90 11.42 -24.79
C THR A 53 -1.19 11.24 -23.45
N ILE A 54 0.07 11.69 -23.37
CA ILE A 54 0.86 11.64 -22.14
C ILE A 54 0.86 13.01 -21.47
N ILE A 55 0.39 13.05 -20.23
CA ILE A 55 0.26 14.27 -19.42
C ILE A 55 1.19 14.13 -18.22
N HIS A 56 2.06 15.13 -18.00
CA HIS A 56 2.91 15.20 -16.82
C HIS A 56 2.60 16.48 -16.03
N VAL A 57 2.17 16.31 -14.79
CA VAL A 57 1.85 17.41 -13.87
C VAL A 57 2.85 17.37 -12.72
N ASP A 58 3.77 18.32 -12.68
CA ASP A 58 4.91 18.34 -11.76
C ASP A 58 5.43 19.77 -11.57
N PRO A 59 5.86 20.17 -10.36
CA PRO A 59 6.47 21.48 -10.12
C PRO A 59 7.69 21.76 -11.01
N ARG A 60 8.37 20.72 -11.52
CA ARG A 60 9.58 20.84 -12.32
C ARG A 60 9.36 20.34 -13.73
N PHE A 61 10.10 20.92 -14.68
CA PHE A 61 10.29 20.31 -15.99
C PHE A 61 11.39 19.25 -15.90
N SER A 62 10.99 17.99 -15.88
CA SER A 62 11.83 16.81 -15.63
C SER A 62 12.13 16.03 -16.92
N ARG A 63 12.90 14.93 -16.82
CA ARG A 63 13.11 14.01 -17.97
C ARG A 63 11.79 13.33 -18.40
N THR A 64 10.82 13.21 -17.48
CA THR A 64 9.47 12.76 -17.80
C THR A 64 8.72 13.81 -18.61
N SER A 65 8.83 15.08 -18.22
CA SER A 65 8.17 16.22 -18.89
C SER A 65 8.65 16.37 -20.34
N ALA A 66 9.95 16.15 -20.57
CA ALA A 66 10.56 16.18 -21.90
C ALA A 66 9.94 15.17 -22.89
N LEU A 67 9.31 14.10 -22.38
CA LEU A 67 8.70 13.04 -23.19
C LEU A 67 7.16 13.10 -23.18
N ALA A 68 6.55 13.99 -22.40
CA ALA A 68 5.11 14.19 -22.34
C ALA A 68 4.58 15.06 -23.50
N ASP A 69 3.30 14.91 -23.84
CA ASP A 69 2.61 15.78 -24.82
C ASP A 69 2.11 17.07 -24.16
N ILE A 70 1.82 17.00 -22.86
CA ILE A 70 1.38 18.11 -22.04
C ILE A 70 2.17 18.08 -20.74
N TRP A 71 2.92 19.15 -20.47
CA TRP A 71 3.44 19.44 -19.14
C TRP A 71 2.63 20.56 -18.50
N ALA A 72 2.27 20.40 -17.23
CA ALA A 72 1.69 21.47 -16.43
C ALA A 72 2.47 21.67 -15.13
N PRO A 73 3.01 22.87 -14.88
CA PRO A 73 3.63 23.19 -13.61
C PRO A 73 2.55 23.24 -12.52
N ILE A 74 2.82 22.60 -11.38
CA ILE A 74 1.93 22.63 -10.21
C ILE A 74 2.71 23.04 -8.96
N ARG A 75 2.14 23.88 -8.11
CA ARG A 75 2.72 24.15 -6.78
C ARG A 75 2.72 22.86 -5.93
N ALA A 76 3.85 22.52 -5.33
CA ALA A 76 3.94 21.34 -4.48
C ALA A 76 2.91 21.42 -3.33
N GLY A 77 2.12 20.35 -3.17
CA GLY A 77 1.07 20.29 -2.15
C GLY A 77 -0.28 20.90 -2.57
N SER A 78 -0.49 21.31 -3.83
CA SER A 78 -1.80 21.78 -4.32
C SER A 78 -2.58 20.74 -5.14
N ASP A 79 -2.18 19.47 -5.09
CA ASP A 79 -2.71 18.39 -5.94
C ASP A 79 -4.23 18.16 -5.81
N ILE A 80 -4.79 18.26 -4.59
CA ILE A 80 -6.24 18.12 -4.36
C ILE A 80 -7.01 19.22 -5.10
N ALA A 81 -6.49 20.45 -5.15
CA ALA A 81 -7.15 21.54 -5.85
C ALA A 81 -7.23 21.25 -7.36
N PHE A 82 -6.13 20.80 -7.97
CA PHE A 82 -6.09 20.41 -9.39
C PHE A 82 -7.00 19.22 -9.71
N LEU A 83 -6.86 18.11 -8.97
CA LEU A 83 -7.65 16.90 -9.19
C LEU A 83 -9.14 17.12 -8.88
N GLY A 84 -9.44 17.91 -7.85
CA GLY A 84 -10.79 18.35 -7.51
C GLY A 84 -11.43 19.18 -8.62
N GLY A 85 -10.64 20.04 -9.28
CA GLY A 85 -11.08 20.76 -10.47
C GLY A 85 -11.42 19.83 -11.62
N LEU A 86 -10.63 18.78 -11.86
CA LEU A 86 -10.95 17.76 -12.86
C LEU A 86 -12.25 17.01 -12.52
N ILE A 87 -12.46 16.65 -11.26
CA ILE A 87 -13.71 16.03 -10.78
C ILE A 87 -14.90 16.96 -11.04
N ARG A 88 -14.79 18.24 -10.65
CA ARG A 88 -15.81 19.26 -10.91
C ARG A 88 -16.14 19.33 -12.39
N HIS A 89 -15.14 19.43 -13.25
CA HIS A 89 -15.32 19.51 -14.70
C HIS A 89 -16.06 18.28 -15.25
N VAL A 90 -15.69 17.08 -14.82
CA VAL A 90 -16.34 15.83 -15.25
C VAL A 90 -17.81 15.78 -14.80
N ILE A 91 -18.11 16.18 -13.57
CA ILE A 91 -19.48 16.12 -13.01
C ILE A 91 -20.38 17.22 -13.61
N GLU A 92 -19.93 18.48 -13.62
CA GLU A 92 -20.76 19.61 -14.07
C GLU A 92 -21.16 19.51 -15.55
N ASN A 93 -20.29 18.92 -16.38
CA ASN A 93 -20.52 18.76 -17.80
C ASN A 93 -21.13 17.40 -18.18
N ASN A 94 -21.50 16.56 -17.19
CA ASN A 94 -22.05 15.22 -17.39
C ASN A 94 -21.14 14.30 -18.25
N LEU A 95 -19.82 14.37 -18.03
CA LEU A 95 -18.81 13.65 -18.80
C LEU A 95 -18.36 12.33 -18.14
N PHE A 96 -18.96 11.96 -17.01
CA PHE A 96 -18.65 10.72 -16.31
C PHE A 96 -19.28 9.50 -17.01
N PHE A 97 -18.66 8.33 -16.86
CA PHE A 97 -19.18 7.07 -17.40
C PHE A 97 -20.38 6.58 -16.58
N ARG A 98 -21.57 7.10 -16.90
CA ARG A 98 -22.80 7.00 -16.08
C ARG A 98 -23.16 5.59 -15.63
N ASP A 99 -23.12 4.59 -16.51
CA ASP A 99 -23.50 3.22 -16.16
C ASP A 99 -22.50 2.60 -15.17
N TYR A 100 -21.19 2.80 -15.41
CA TYR A 100 -20.16 2.39 -14.48
C TYR A 100 -20.36 3.03 -13.11
N VAL A 101 -20.54 4.36 -13.08
CA VAL A 101 -20.70 5.14 -11.84
C VAL A 101 -21.93 4.69 -11.06
N THR A 102 -23.08 4.58 -11.72
CA THR A 102 -24.36 4.23 -11.08
C THR A 102 -24.30 2.84 -10.45
N HIS A 103 -23.71 1.87 -11.14
CA HIS A 103 -23.76 0.46 -10.72
C HIS A 103 -22.60 0.05 -9.83
N TYR A 104 -21.37 0.48 -10.13
CA TYR A 104 -20.15 -0.04 -9.50
C TYR A 104 -19.58 0.85 -8.43
N THR A 105 -20.14 2.03 -8.22
CA THR A 105 -19.70 2.95 -7.18
C THR A 105 -20.82 3.23 -6.18
N ASN A 106 -20.43 3.77 -5.03
CA ASN A 106 -21.39 4.23 -4.03
C ASN A 106 -22.05 5.57 -4.37
N ALA A 107 -21.92 6.10 -5.60
CA ALA A 107 -22.60 7.33 -6.07
C ALA A 107 -24.09 7.39 -5.73
N SER A 108 -24.78 6.25 -5.83
CA SER A 108 -26.21 6.12 -5.57
C SER A 108 -26.57 5.96 -4.09
N CYS A 109 -25.61 5.66 -3.21
CA CYS A 109 -25.88 5.45 -1.78
C CYS A 109 -26.36 6.75 -1.13
N ILE A 110 -27.37 6.64 -0.26
CA ILE A 110 -27.97 7.79 0.44
C ILE A 110 -27.26 7.97 1.79
N LEU A 111 -26.72 9.16 2.04
CA LEU A 111 -26.10 9.51 3.32
C LEU A 111 -27.16 9.82 4.39
N ARG A 112 -26.77 9.72 5.66
CA ARG A 112 -27.58 10.22 6.78
C ARG A 112 -27.87 11.72 6.66
N GLU A 113 -28.94 12.15 7.32
CA GLU A 113 -29.38 13.56 7.29
C GLU A 113 -28.48 14.51 8.09
N ASP A 114 -27.79 13.98 9.10
CA ASP A 114 -26.92 14.71 10.01
C ASP A 114 -25.50 14.93 9.46
N PHE A 115 -25.17 14.39 8.29
CA PHE A 115 -23.92 14.71 7.59
C PHE A 115 -23.85 16.19 7.24
N ARG A 116 -22.72 16.83 7.59
CA ARG A 116 -22.39 18.20 7.19
C ARG A 116 -21.03 18.22 6.51
N ASP A 117 -20.98 18.94 5.38
CA ASP A 117 -19.78 19.05 4.56
C ASP A 117 -18.91 20.24 5.00
N THR A 118 -17.61 20.17 4.72
CA THR A 118 -16.63 21.27 4.81
C THR A 118 -17.00 22.53 4.05
N GLU A 119 -17.87 22.38 3.04
CA GLU A 119 -18.40 23.48 2.23
C GLU A 119 -19.40 24.34 2.98
N GLU A 120 -20.08 23.80 3.99
CA GLU A 120 -21.05 24.54 4.78
C GLU A 120 -20.32 25.60 5.62
N GLY A 121 -20.51 26.87 5.24
CA GLY A 121 -19.83 28.01 5.85
C GLY A 121 -18.33 28.12 5.53
N ALA A 122 -17.82 27.36 4.54
CA ALA A 122 -16.41 27.36 4.14
C ALA A 122 -15.42 27.12 5.30
N THR A 123 -15.84 26.32 6.29
CA THR A 123 -15.07 26.09 7.52
C THR A 123 -13.86 25.18 7.31
N GLY A 124 -13.94 24.26 6.34
CA GLY A 124 -12.94 23.20 6.19
C GLY A 124 -13.06 22.15 7.29
N ILE A 125 -14.28 21.92 7.82
CA ILE A 125 -14.54 20.95 8.89
C ILE A 125 -15.82 20.16 8.54
N PHE A 126 -15.76 18.83 8.65
CA PHE A 126 -16.94 17.97 8.49
C PHE A 126 -17.79 17.90 9.78
N SER A 127 -19.00 17.38 9.71
CA SER A 127 -19.76 17.01 10.93
C SER A 127 -18.96 16.04 11.81
N GLY A 128 -19.07 16.21 13.13
CA GLY A 128 -18.46 15.32 14.13
C GLY A 128 -17.07 15.74 14.63
N PHE A 129 -16.54 16.90 14.25
CA PHE A 129 -15.19 17.32 14.70
C PHE A 129 -15.16 17.67 16.19
N ASP A 130 -14.23 17.05 16.92
CA ASP A 130 -13.85 17.44 18.26
C ASP A 130 -12.58 18.32 18.21
N PRO A 131 -12.68 19.62 18.53
CA PRO A 131 -11.52 20.52 18.51
C PRO A 131 -10.51 20.26 19.63
N GLU A 132 -10.91 19.65 20.75
CA GLU A 132 -10.03 19.35 21.88
C GLU A 132 -9.11 18.17 21.55
N HIS A 133 -9.70 17.07 21.06
CA HIS A 133 -8.97 15.86 20.71
C HIS A 133 -8.47 15.83 19.26
N ARG A 134 -8.91 16.80 18.43
CA ARG A 134 -8.56 16.93 17.01
C ARG A 134 -8.85 15.67 16.20
N ASN A 135 -9.98 15.05 16.47
CA ASN A 135 -10.49 13.87 15.77
C ASN A 135 -11.95 14.10 15.34
N TYR A 136 -12.52 13.12 14.65
CA TYR A 136 -13.93 13.15 14.25
C TYR A 136 -14.68 11.96 14.85
N ASP A 137 -15.93 12.19 15.26
CA ASP A 137 -16.95 11.16 15.31
C ASP A 137 -17.49 10.91 13.90
N HIS A 138 -17.32 9.69 13.41
CA HIS A 138 -17.67 9.31 12.05
C HIS A 138 -19.15 8.89 11.90
N THR A 139 -19.96 8.92 12.96
CA THR A 139 -21.34 8.43 12.94
C THR A 139 -22.19 9.12 11.87
N SER A 140 -22.07 10.44 11.75
CA SER A 140 -22.79 11.22 10.73
C SER A 140 -22.36 10.92 9.29
N TRP A 141 -21.22 10.25 9.10
CA TRP A 141 -20.69 9.91 7.78
C TRP A 141 -21.27 8.60 7.23
N LEU A 142 -22.04 7.86 8.02
CA LEU A 142 -22.63 6.60 7.59
C LEU A 142 -23.76 6.82 6.56
N TYR A 143 -24.17 5.72 5.92
CA TYR A 143 -25.33 5.70 5.04
C TYR A 143 -26.64 5.77 5.84
N GLU A 144 -27.73 6.18 5.18
CA GLU A 144 -29.05 6.27 5.79
C GLU A 144 -29.54 4.89 6.29
N GLY A 145 -29.88 4.82 7.58
CA GLY A 145 -30.38 3.60 8.22
C GLY A 145 -29.32 2.51 8.41
N ALA A 146 -28.04 2.84 8.25
CA ALA A 146 -26.94 1.91 8.40
C ALA A 146 -26.34 1.95 9.81
N ASP A 147 -26.37 0.81 10.51
CA ASP A 147 -25.44 0.47 11.60
C ASP A 147 -24.16 -0.22 11.07
N GLN A 148 -24.21 -0.70 9.81
CA GLN A 148 -23.14 -1.34 9.05
C GLN A 148 -23.22 -0.93 7.57
N LEU A 149 -22.15 -1.13 6.79
CA LEU A 149 -22.10 -0.64 5.40
C LEU A 149 -22.76 -1.58 4.38
N SER A 150 -23.14 -2.79 4.77
CA SER A 150 -23.85 -3.76 3.92
C SER A 150 -25.24 -3.27 3.50
N PHE A 151 -25.64 -3.59 2.26
CA PHE A 151 -26.98 -3.34 1.71
C PHE A 151 -27.47 -1.88 1.86
N PRO A 152 -26.69 -0.87 1.44
CA PRO A 152 -27.08 0.53 1.61
C PRO A 152 -28.34 0.88 0.80
N LYS A 153 -29.16 1.81 1.32
CA LYS A 153 -30.23 2.44 0.54
C LYS A 153 -29.61 3.21 -0.63
N ARG A 154 -30.18 3.03 -1.83
CA ARG A 154 -29.65 3.59 -3.08
C ARG A 154 -30.74 4.27 -3.90
N ASP A 155 -30.38 5.40 -4.51
CA ASP A 155 -31.12 6.04 -5.59
C ASP A 155 -30.31 5.95 -6.89
N LEU A 156 -30.70 5.04 -7.77
CA LEU A 156 -30.02 4.81 -9.06
C LEU A 156 -30.25 5.94 -10.06
N THR A 157 -31.19 6.87 -9.82
CA THR A 157 -31.36 8.05 -10.67
C THR A 157 -30.29 9.12 -10.41
N LEU A 158 -29.57 8.99 -9.28
CA LEU A 158 -28.58 9.94 -8.75
C LEU A 158 -29.17 11.34 -8.47
N GLN A 159 -30.48 11.45 -8.25
CA GLN A 159 -31.15 12.75 -8.06
C GLN A 159 -31.41 13.06 -6.58
N HIS A 160 -31.45 12.05 -5.71
CA HIS A 160 -31.69 12.25 -4.29
C HIS A 160 -30.62 13.20 -3.71
N PRO A 161 -31.03 14.26 -2.98
CA PRO A 161 -30.12 15.34 -2.58
C PRO A 161 -29.00 14.87 -1.64
N ARG A 162 -29.25 13.80 -0.87
CA ARG A 162 -28.25 13.14 0.00
C ARG A 162 -27.56 11.94 -0.64
N SER A 163 -27.79 11.67 -1.93
CA SER A 163 -26.96 10.67 -2.63
C SER A 163 -25.50 11.14 -2.63
N VAL A 164 -24.56 10.20 -2.53
CA VAL A 164 -23.12 10.49 -2.60
C VAL A 164 -22.79 11.34 -3.84
N PHE A 165 -23.40 11.05 -4.98
CA PHE A 165 -23.19 11.81 -6.21
C PHE A 165 -23.55 13.30 -6.07
N GLN A 166 -24.72 13.60 -5.50
CA GLN A 166 -25.16 14.99 -5.30
C GLN A 166 -24.33 15.71 -4.23
N VAL A 167 -23.89 14.99 -3.19
CA VAL A 167 -22.97 15.53 -2.18
C VAL A 167 -21.62 15.86 -2.81
N LEU A 168 -21.04 14.94 -3.58
CA LEU A 168 -19.77 15.12 -4.29
C LEU A 168 -19.82 16.31 -5.26
N LYS A 169 -20.94 16.47 -5.98
CA LYS A 169 -21.19 17.60 -6.88
C LYS A 169 -21.15 18.93 -6.14
N ARG A 170 -21.75 19.01 -4.95
CA ARG A 170 -21.70 20.22 -4.11
C ARG A 170 -20.31 20.45 -3.54
N HIS A 171 -19.65 19.38 -3.06
CA HIS A 171 -18.31 19.42 -2.49
C HIS A 171 -17.28 20.06 -3.44
N PHE A 172 -17.23 19.59 -4.69
CA PHE A 172 -16.24 20.06 -5.65
C PHE A 172 -16.65 21.35 -6.39
N ALA A 173 -17.81 21.96 -6.09
CA ALA A 173 -18.30 23.13 -6.84
C ALA A 173 -17.34 24.33 -6.79
N ARG A 174 -16.60 24.53 -5.69
CA ARG A 174 -15.62 25.63 -5.52
C ARG A 174 -14.30 25.43 -6.25
N TYR A 175 -14.03 24.23 -6.77
CA TYR A 175 -12.77 23.89 -7.43
C TYR A 175 -12.79 24.33 -8.91
N THR A 176 -13.10 25.59 -9.18
CA THR A 176 -13.19 26.12 -10.56
C THR A 176 -11.81 26.20 -11.22
N PRO A 177 -11.70 26.26 -12.57
CA PRO A 177 -10.43 26.48 -13.24
C PRO A 177 -9.67 27.72 -12.76
N GLU A 178 -10.39 28.79 -12.41
CA GLU A 178 -9.82 30.03 -11.86
C GLU A 178 -9.25 29.81 -10.45
N MET A 179 -9.94 29.01 -9.63
CA MET A 179 -9.42 28.62 -8.32
C MET A 179 -8.20 27.70 -8.45
N VAL A 180 -8.21 26.79 -9.43
CA VAL A 180 -7.04 25.96 -9.76
C VAL A 180 -5.87 26.83 -10.19
N GLU A 181 -6.07 27.84 -11.04
CA GLU A 181 -5.02 28.79 -11.41
C GLU A 181 -4.46 29.50 -10.18
N LYS A 182 -5.34 30.04 -9.34
CA LYS A 182 -4.95 30.77 -8.13
C LYS A 182 -4.12 29.92 -7.16
N VAL A 183 -4.51 28.68 -6.93
CA VAL A 183 -3.90 27.81 -5.89
C VAL A 183 -2.74 26.98 -6.42
N CYS A 184 -2.82 26.53 -7.68
CA CYS A 184 -1.85 25.61 -8.29
C CYS A 184 -0.87 26.30 -9.24
N GLY A 185 -1.25 27.45 -9.82
CA GLY A 185 -0.50 28.12 -10.89
C GLY A 185 -0.76 27.54 -12.29
N ILE A 186 -1.83 26.75 -12.48
CA ILE A 186 -2.19 26.13 -13.78
C ILE A 186 -3.24 26.99 -14.48
N PRO A 187 -2.93 27.65 -15.63
CA PRO A 187 -3.89 28.50 -16.32
C PRO A 187 -5.12 27.72 -16.81
N PRO A 188 -6.33 28.32 -16.87
CA PRO A 188 -7.56 27.64 -17.26
C PRO A 188 -7.47 26.94 -18.62
N ALA A 189 -6.80 27.56 -19.61
CA ALA A 189 -6.61 26.95 -20.93
C ALA A 189 -5.82 25.63 -20.88
N LEU A 190 -4.77 25.56 -20.06
CA LEU A 190 -3.98 24.36 -19.86
C LEU A 190 -4.76 23.30 -19.06
N PHE A 191 -5.48 23.74 -18.02
CA PHE A 191 -6.40 22.88 -17.27
C PHE A 191 -7.43 22.21 -18.20
N HIS A 192 -8.10 22.98 -19.06
CA HIS A 192 -9.08 22.43 -20.00
C HIS A 192 -8.45 21.49 -21.03
N LYS A 193 -7.23 21.78 -21.50
CA LYS A 193 -6.49 20.87 -22.39
C LYS A 193 -6.30 19.49 -21.74
N ILE A 194 -5.94 19.45 -20.46
CA ILE A 194 -5.76 18.22 -19.69
C ILE A 194 -7.11 17.52 -19.44
N ALA A 195 -8.11 18.27 -18.98
CA ALA A 195 -9.45 17.73 -18.70
C ALA A 195 -10.06 17.07 -19.94
N ASN A 196 -9.95 17.73 -21.10
CA ASN A 196 -10.45 17.22 -22.38
C ASN A 196 -9.73 15.94 -22.81
N ALA A 197 -8.40 15.85 -22.63
CA ALA A 197 -7.64 14.65 -22.97
C ALA A 197 -8.06 13.44 -22.11
N LEU A 198 -8.24 13.64 -20.81
CA LEU A 198 -8.71 12.58 -19.90
C LEU A 198 -10.13 12.12 -20.21
N VAL A 199 -11.06 13.05 -20.46
CA VAL A 199 -12.44 12.73 -20.83
C VAL A 199 -12.50 12.02 -22.18
N ALA A 200 -11.70 12.46 -23.17
CA ALA A 200 -11.62 11.81 -24.48
C ALA A 200 -11.07 10.37 -24.41
N ALA A 201 -10.44 10.00 -23.30
CA ALA A 201 -9.94 8.67 -22.96
C ALA A 201 -10.84 7.91 -21.96
N SER A 202 -12.12 8.29 -21.84
CA SER A 202 -13.13 7.60 -21.02
C SER A 202 -14.24 6.98 -21.87
N GLY A 203 -15.12 6.20 -21.24
CA GLY A 203 -16.24 5.48 -21.88
C GLY A 203 -15.94 4.01 -22.17
N PRO A 204 -16.80 3.31 -22.94
CA PRO A 204 -16.72 1.86 -23.13
C PRO A 204 -15.46 1.36 -23.87
N ASP A 205 -14.95 2.14 -24.82
CA ASP A 205 -13.85 1.75 -25.72
C ASP A 205 -12.48 2.30 -25.34
N LYS A 206 -12.43 3.19 -24.36
CA LYS A 206 -11.22 3.93 -24.00
C LYS A 206 -11.00 3.92 -22.50
N THR A 207 -9.74 4.04 -22.11
CA THR A 207 -9.33 4.11 -20.71
C THR A 207 -8.18 5.09 -20.52
N ALA A 208 -8.20 5.80 -19.40
CA ALA A 208 -7.07 6.58 -18.93
C ALA A 208 -6.43 5.92 -17.70
N ALA A 209 -5.11 5.97 -17.60
CA ALA A 209 -4.36 5.50 -16.45
C ALA A 209 -3.77 6.67 -15.66
N ILE A 210 -3.61 6.48 -14.34
CA ILE A 210 -2.87 7.40 -13.47
C ILE A 210 -1.63 6.70 -12.93
N CYS A 211 -0.47 7.33 -13.09
CA CYS A 211 0.80 6.87 -12.53
C CYS A 211 1.29 7.89 -11.50
N TYR A 212 1.55 7.43 -10.27
CA TYR A 212 2.06 8.30 -9.20
C TYR A 212 3.02 7.54 -8.28
N ALA A 213 3.81 8.28 -7.49
CA ALA A 213 4.71 7.74 -6.48
C ALA A 213 4.75 8.67 -5.26
N VAL A 214 5.97 9.09 -4.87
CA VAL A 214 6.21 9.84 -3.63
C VAL A 214 5.66 11.27 -3.63
N GLY A 215 5.50 11.87 -4.81
CA GLY A 215 5.02 13.26 -4.91
C GLY A 215 3.57 13.43 -4.48
N TRP A 216 2.83 12.34 -4.27
CA TRP A 216 1.51 12.37 -3.62
C TRP A 216 1.52 11.83 -2.19
N THR A 217 2.44 10.93 -1.85
CA THR A 217 2.38 10.24 -0.54
C THR A 217 3.06 11.00 0.58
N GLN A 218 4.08 11.81 0.28
CA GLN A 218 4.89 12.49 1.28
C GLN A 218 4.29 13.85 1.69
N HIS A 219 3.01 13.84 2.03
CA HIS A 219 2.25 14.99 2.51
C HIS A 219 1.36 14.58 3.69
N SER A 220 1.05 15.52 4.60
CA SER A 220 0.07 15.32 5.69
C SER A 220 -1.32 14.93 5.19
N LYS A 221 -1.63 15.22 3.93
CA LYS A 221 -2.90 14.90 3.24
C LYS A 221 -2.71 13.91 2.09
N GLY A 222 -1.60 13.16 2.06
CA GLY A 222 -1.26 12.29 0.94
C GLY A 222 -2.32 11.21 0.65
N VAL A 223 -2.95 10.68 1.71
CA VAL A 223 -4.09 9.76 1.59
C VAL A 223 -5.23 10.40 0.78
N GLN A 224 -5.56 11.66 1.06
CA GLN A 224 -6.64 12.38 0.39
C GLN A 224 -6.29 12.79 -1.05
N ILE A 225 -5.02 13.08 -1.35
CA ILE A 225 -4.56 13.28 -2.75
C ILE A 225 -4.88 12.03 -3.59
N ILE A 226 -4.48 10.86 -3.09
CA ILE A 226 -4.70 9.57 -3.75
C ILE A 226 -6.20 9.28 -3.87
N ARG A 227 -6.99 9.57 -2.83
CA ARG A 227 -8.45 9.45 -2.87
C ARG A 227 -9.08 10.32 -3.96
N THR A 228 -8.57 11.53 -4.18
CA THR A 228 -9.05 12.43 -5.24
C THR A 228 -8.82 11.80 -6.61
N ALA A 229 -7.64 11.21 -6.84
CA ALA A 229 -7.34 10.46 -8.06
C ALA A 229 -8.23 9.20 -8.22
N SER A 230 -8.51 8.48 -7.12
CA SER A 230 -9.44 7.35 -7.13
C SER A 230 -10.85 7.74 -7.52
N ILE A 231 -11.36 8.86 -6.99
CA ILE A 231 -12.68 9.41 -7.36
C ILE A 231 -12.72 9.71 -8.85
N LEU A 232 -11.71 10.39 -9.38
CA LEU A 232 -11.61 10.69 -10.80
C LEU A 232 -11.62 9.42 -11.67
N GLN A 233 -10.84 8.40 -11.32
CA GLN A 233 -10.80 7.14 -12.08
C GLN A 233 -12.11 6.33 -12.00
N LEU A 234 -12.83 6.40 -10.89
CA LEU A 234 -14.16 5.79 -10.76
C LEU A 234 -15.20 6.54 -11.61
N LEU A 235 -15.16 7.88 -11.63
CA LEU A 235 -16.05 8.70 -12.46
C LEU A 235 -15.83 8.46 -13.95
N LEU A 236 -14.57 8.28 -14.36
CA LEU A 236 -14.21 7.96 -15.74
C LEU A 236 -14.38 6.47 -16.08
N GLY A 237 -14.75 5.63 -15.11
CA GLY A 237 -14.94 4.19 -15.27
C GLY A 237 -13.68 3.45 -15.73
N ASN A 238 -12.51 3.82 -15.20
CA ASN A 238 -11.20 3.31 -15.62
C ASN A 238 -10.68 2.16 -14.73
N ILE A 239 -11.24 1.93 -13.55
CA ILE A 239 -10.77 0.89 -12.63
C ILE A 239 -11.20 -0.51 -13.10
N GLY A 240 -10.27 -1.46 -13.08
CA GLY A 240 -10.51 -2.86 -13.49
C GLY A 240 -10.50 -3.11 -14.99
N ARG A 241 -10.08 -2.14 -15.81
CA ARG A 241 -10.11 -2.22 -17.27
C ARG A 241 -8.70 -2.09 -17.88
N PRO A 242 -8.41 -2.78 -19.00
CA PRO A 242 -7.10 -2.68 -19.67
C PRO A 242 -6.73 -1.24 -20.02
N GLY A 243 -5.48 -0.84 -19.80
CA GLY A 243 -4.99 0.52 -20.03
C GLY A 243 -5.53 1.58 -19.06
N GLY A 244 -6.30 1.15 -18.05
CA GLY A 244 -6.87 2.02 -17.04
C GLY A 244 -6.17 1.90 -15.69
N GLY A 245 -6.95 2.03 -14.63
CA GLY A 245 -6.47 1.80 -13.27
C GLY A 245 -5.57 2.90 -12.72
N ILE A 246 -5.02 2.63 -11.54
CA ILE A 246 -4.04 3.47 -10.88
C ILE A 246 -2.80 2.63 -10.61
N LEU A 247 -1.70 3.01 -11.27
CA LEU A 247 -0.39 2.46 -11.03
C LEU A 247 0.32 3.28 -9.96
N ALA A 248 0.11 2.89 -8.70
CA ALA A 248 0.93 3.34 -7.58
C ALA A 248 2.32 2.72 -7.74
N LEU A 249 3.27 3.51 -8.23
CA LEU A 249 4.64 3.08 -8.51
C LEU A 249 5.42 2.96 -7.20
N ARG A 250 5.84 1.75 -6.88
CA ARG A 250 6.56 1.44 -5.64
C ARG A 250 8.03 1.81 -5.75
N GLY A 251 8.63 2.21 -4.63
CA GLY A 251 10.03 2.65 -4.55
C GLY A 251 11.02 1.50 -4.57
N HIS A 252 11.40 0.97 -3.40
CA HIS A 252 12.34 -0.16 -3.32
C HIS A 252 11.79 -1.39 -4.06
N ALA A 253 12.69 -2.22 -4.60
CA ALA A 253 12.37 -3.39 -5.41
C ALA A 253 11.32 -4.32 -4.77
N SER A 254 11.34 -4.45 -3.44
CA SER A 254 10.40 -5.29 -2.68
C SER A 254 9.61 -4.55 -1.59
N ILE A 255 9.42 -3.22 -1.70
CA ILE A 255 8.59 -2.48 -0.71
C ILE A 255 7.14 -2.97 -0.70
N GLN A 256 6.65 -3.48 -1.85
CA GLN A 256 5.36 -4.17 -1.90
C GLN A 256 5.40 -5.42 -0.99
N GLY A 257 6.41 -6.27 -1.17
CA GLY A 257 6.58 -7.48 -0.36
C GLY A 257 6.79 -7.21 1.13
N SER A 258 7.54 -6.17 1.50
CA SER A 258 7.72 -5.76 2.90
C SER A 258 6.53 -4.99 3.48
N THR A 259 5.49 -4.73 2.67
CA THR A 259 4.17 -4.28 3.15
C THR A 259 3.21 -5.47 3.25
N ASP A 260 3.31 -6.42 2.32
CA ASP A 260 2.52 -7.66 2.28
C ASP A 260 2.87 -8.58 3.47
N ILE A 261 4.16 -8.69 3.77
CA ILE A 261 4.73 -9.31 4.97
C ILE A 261 5.44 -8.17 5.71
N PRO A 262 4.73 -7.51 6.64
CA PRO A 262 5.03 -6.14 7.00
C PRO A 262 6.26 -5.99 7.88
N THR A 263 7.05 -4.95 7.57
CA THR A 263 7.97 -4.29 8.50
C THR A 263 7.35 -3.00 9.07
N LEU A 264 6.03 -3.01 9.26
CA LEU A 264 5.22 -1.89 9.77
C LEU A 264 4.64 -2.29 11.13
N TYR A 265 4.47 -1.32 12.03
CA TYR A 265 4.14 -1.59 13.43
C TYR A 265 2.67 -1.98 13.65
N ASP A 266 1.77 -1.60 12.74
CA ASP A 266 0.32 -1.64 12.91
C ASP A 266 -0.39 -2.75 12.13
N ILE A 267 0.35 -3.53 11.33
CA ILE A 267 -0.21 -4.61 10.51
C ILE A 267 0.64 -5.89 10.59
N LEU A 268 -0.02 -7.01 10.36
CA LEU A 268 0.48 -8.38 10.25
C LEU A 268 0.40 -8.87 8.78
N PRO A 269 1.08 -9.97 8.42
CA PRO A 269 1.08 -10.50 7.06
C PRO A 269 -0.31 -10.62 6.44
N GLY A 270 -0.42 -10.21 5.18
CA GLY A 270 -1.68 -10.20 4.45
C GLY A 270 -2.62 -9.06 4.85
N TYR A 271 -2.08 -7.95 5.37
CA TYR A 271 -2.86 -6.77 5.79
C TYR A 271 -3.86 -7.06 6.92
N LEU A 272 -3.55 -8.02 7.79
CA LEU A 272 -4.27 -8.23 9.03
C LEU A 272 -3.87 -7.13 10.02
N SER A 273 -4.81 -6.58 10.79
CA SER A 273 -4.53 -5.57 11.82
C SER A 273 -3.68 -6.17 12.95
N MET A 274 -2.76 -5.39 13.49
CA MET A 274 -2.07 -5.77 14.72
C MET A 274 -3.03 -5.68 15.93
N PRO A 275 -3.08 -6.70 16.82
CA PRO A 275 -3.88 -6.65 18.04
C PRO A 275 -3.58 -5.44 18.93
N ARG A 276 -4.60 -4.83 19.55
CA ARG A 276 -4.46 -3.67 20.44
C ARG A 276 -4.35 -4.05 21.91
N GLY A 277 -3.49 -3.31 22.62
CA GLY A 277 -3.26 -3.43 24.07
C GLY A 277 -4.00 -2.38 24.88
N ASP A 278 -5.06 -1.77 24.34
CA ASP A 278 -5.86 -0.70 24.96
C ASP A 278 -7.10 -1.23 25.72
N GLY A 279 -7.19 -2.55 25.92
CA GLY A 279 -8.32 -3.24 26.56
C GLY A 279 -9.44 -3.64 25.60
N THR A 280 -9.41 -3.22 24.34
CA THR A 280 -10.49 -3.53 23.37
C THR A 280 -10.35 -4.89 22.69
N GLU A 281 -9.17 -5.51 22.76
CA GLU A 281 -8.79 -6.74 22.05
C GLU A 281 -7.97 -7.70 22.95
N GLU A 282 -8.32 -7.80 24.23
CA GLU A 282 -7.61 -8.67 25.20
C GLU A 282 -7.71 -10.15 24.86
N THR A 283 -8.86 -10.56 24.30
CA THR A 283 -9.15 -11.95 23.89
C THR A 283 -9.19 -12.09 22.38
N LEU A 284 -8.94 -13.31 21.89
CA LEU A 284 -9.06 -13.64 20.46
C LEU A 284 -10.46 -13.30 19.92
N GLN A 285 -11.50 -13.58 20.70
CA GLN A 285 -12.90 -13.37 20.30
C GLN A 285 -13.21 -11.88 20.13
N GLN A 286 -12.74 -11.01 21.02
CA GLN A 286 -12.88 -9.56 20.88
C GLN A 286 -12.15 -9.05 19.63
N TYR A 287 -10.90 -9.48 19.44
CA TYR A 287 -10.12 -9.14 18.26
C TYR A 287 -10.80 -9.56 16.95
N LEU A 288 -11.29 -10.80 16.87
CA LEU A 288 -12.01 -11.29 15.71
C LEU A 288 -13.31 -10.53 15.48
N ALA A 289 -14.05 -10.18 16.53
CA ALA A 289 -15.28 -9.39 16.42
C ALA A 289 -15.02 -7.98 15.87
N ASN A 290 -13.93 -7.32 16.28
CA ASN A 290 -13.60 -5.97 15.82
C ASN A 290 -13.13 -5.92 14.35
N ASN A 291 -12.52 -7.00 13.87
CA ASN A 291 -11.86 -7.04 12.56
C ASN A 291 -12.63 -7.83 11.49
N THR A 292 -13.55 -8.71 11.87
CA THR A 292 -14.39 -9.44 10.92
C THR A 292 -15.50 -8.55 10.37
N ARG A 293 -15.72 -8.59 9.06
CA ARG A 293 -16.85 -7.91 8.41
C ARG A 293 -18.02 -8.86 8.16
N PRO A 294 -19.28 -8.39 8.24
CA PRO A 294 -20.46 -9.23 8.00
C PRO A 294 -20.51 -9.75 6.55
N THR A 295 -20.15 -8.89 5.60
CA THR A 295 -20.19 -9.16 4.15
C THR A 295 -18.85 -8.81 3.50
N GLY A 296 -18.67 -9.26 2.25
CA GLY A 296 -17.41 -9.10 1.52
C GLY A 296 -16.32 -10.07 1.95
N LEU A 297 -15.13 -9.95 1.35
CA LEU A 297 -14.03 -10.88 1.54
C LEU A 297 -13.46 -10.86 2.97
N TRP A 298 -13.52 -9.71 3.65
CA TRP A 298 -13.08 -9.57 5.04
C TRP A 298 -13.97 -10.29 6.06
N HIS A 299 -15.04 -10.96 5.62
CA HIS A 299 -15.71 -11.98 6.42
C HIS A 299 -14.80 -13.17 6.76
N ASN A 300 -13.82 -13.47 5.90
CA ASN A 300 -12.86 -14.56 6.11
C ASN A 300 -11.69 -14.18 7.03
N TYR A 301 -11.77 -13.05 7.74
CA TYR A 301 -10.73 -12.61 8.66
C TYR A 301 -10.32 -13.67 9.69
N PRO A 302 -11.26 -14.41 10.33
CA PRO A 302 -10.89 -15.46 11.29
C PRO A 302 -10.05 -16.58 10.69
N ALA A 303 -10.37 -17.02 9.46
CA ALA A 303 -9.61 -18.05 8.77
C ALA A 303 -8.19 -17.56 8.47
N CYS A 304 -8.04 -16.34 7.95
CA CYS A 304 -6.73 -15.78 7.65
C CYS A 304 -5.86 -15.62 8.91
N PHE A 305 -6.42 -15.10 9.99
CA PHE A 305 -5.68 -14.84 11.22
C PHE A 305 -5.30 -16.12 11.97
N ILE A 306 -6.23 -17.07 12.11
CA ILE A 306 -5.94 -18.33 12.79
C ILE A 306 -4.91 -19.14 12.00
N SER A 307 -4.99 -19.15 10.66
CA SER A 307 -3.95 -19.77 9.83
C SER A 307 -2.58 -19.11 9.98
N LEU A 308 -2.52 -17.80 10.21
CA LEU A 308 -1.26 -17.12 10.52
C LEU A 308 -0.70 -17.57 11.88
N LEU A 309 -1.53 -17.67 12.91
CA LEU A 309 -1.10 -18.19 14.22
C LEU A 309 -0.63 -19.64 14.14
N LYS A 310 -1.29 -20.46 13.32
CA LYS A 310 -0.84 -21.84 13.03
C LYS A 310 0.48 -21.88 12.28
N ALA A 311 0.80 -20.88 11.44
CA ALA A 311 2.13 -20.77 10.83
C ALA A 311 3.20 -20.38 11.85
N TYR A 312 2.91 -19.48 12.79
CA TYR A 312 3.88 -19.04 13.80
C TYR A 312 4.17 -20.06 14.90
N TYR A 313 3.14 -20.79 15.35
CA TYR A 313 3.23 -21.63 16.56
C TYR A 313 2.95 -23.10 16.30
N GLY A 314 2.65 -23.49 15.05
CA GLY A 314 2.48 -24.90 14.67
C GLY A 314 1.51 -25.64 15.58
N ARG A 315 1.95 -26.78 16.12
CA ARG A 315 1.18 -27.60 17.08
C ARG A 315 0.86 -26.91 18.40
N ASN A 316 1.62 -25.88 18.79
CA ASN A 316 1.41 -25.16 20.05
C ASN A 316 0.23 -24.19 19.98
N ALA A 317 -0.22 -23.79 18.78
CA ALA A 317 -1.47 -23.06 18.60
C ALA A 317 -2.66 -24.02 18.53
N THR A 318 -3.40 -24.17 19.64
CA THR A 318 -4.56 -25.07 19.74
C THR A 318 -5.84 -24.29 20.06
N PRO A 319 -7.03 -24.84 19.81
CA PRO A 319 -8.28 -24.18 20.20
C PRO A 319 -8.33 -23.84 21.70
N GLU A 320 -7.78 -24.71 22.56
CA GLU A 320 -7.80 -24.59 24.02
C GLU A 320 -7.03 -23.37 24.53
N ASN A 321 -5.95 -22.98 23.85
CA ASN A 321 -5.16 -21.80 24.21
C ASN A 321 -5.44 -20.58 23.31
N ASN A 322 -6.58 -20.59 22.60
CA ASN A 322 -6.94 -19.58 21.60
C ASN A 322 -5.84 -19.37 20.55
N PHE A 323 -5.26 -20.48 20.07
CA PHE A 323 -4.23 -20.52 19.05
C PHE A 323 -2.97 -19.70 19.38
N GLY A 324 -2.67 -19.49 20.66
CA GLY A 324 -1.51 -18.69 21.07
C GLY A 324 -1.69 -17.18 20.89
N TYR A 325 -2.93 -16.67 20.79
CA TYR A 325 -3.21 -15.23 20.64
C TYR A 325 -2.54 -14.34 21.70
N HIS A 326 -2.38 -14.86 22.91
CA HIS A 326 -1.73 -14.15 24.01
C HIS A 326 -0.21 -13.98 23.83
N TRP A 327 0.44 -14.81 23.00
CA TRP A 327 1.86 -14.68 22.63
C TRP A 327 2.11 -13.59 21.59
N VAL A 328 1.08 -13.17 20.83
CA VAL A 328 1.21 -12.07 19.87
C VAL A 328 1.29 -10.74 20.62
N PRO A 329 2.34 -9.92 20.38
CA PRO A 329 2.46 -8.62 21.02
C PRO A 329 1.29 -7.73 20.61
N LYS A 330 0.87 -6.87 21.54
CA LYS A 330 -0.27 -5.96 21.35
C LYS A 330 0.24 -4.52 21.27
N ILE A 331 -0.22 -3.76 20.28
CA ILE A 331 0.19 -2.37 20.12
C ILE A 331 -0.37 -1.53 21.26
N THR A 332 0.51 -0.77 21.91
CA THR A 332 0.16 0.12 23.03
C THR A 332 -0.11 1.55 22.58
N GLY A 333 0.12 1.86 21.30
CA GLY A 333 -0.04 3.20 20.75
C GLY A 333 0.55 3.33 19.35
N ASN A 334 0.76 4.57 18.94
CA ASN A 334 1.45 4.91 17.70
C ASN A 334 2.96 4.68 17.87
N HIS A 335 3.54 3.76 17.09
CA HIS A 335 4.99 3.47 17.07
C HIS A 335 5.59 3.79 15.70
N SER A 336 5.00 4.75 14.99
CA SER A 336 5.51 5.24 13.71
C SER A 336 6.85 5.98 13.86
N PHE A 337 7.46 6.33 12.72
CA PHE A 337 8.79 6.93 12.64
C PHE A 337 9.05 8.06 13.66
N PHE A 338 8.17 9.06 13.71
CA PHE A 338 8.38 10.21 14.60
C PHE A 338 8.26 9.83 16.07
N GLU A 339 7.37 8.91 16.42
CA GLU A 339 7.17 8.48 17.82
C GLU A 339 8.39 7.73 18.34
N TYR A 340 8.87 6.72 17.60
CA TYR A 340 10.05 5.99 18.04
C TYR A 340 11.31 6.89 18.02
N LEU A 341 11.42 7.83 17.07
CA LEU A 341 12.50 8.82 17.07
C LEU A 341 12.49 9.64 18.37
N TYR A 342 11.31 10.07 18.80
CA TYR A 342 11.15 10.85 20.02
C TYR A 342 11.36 10.05 21.29
N ASP A 343 10.92 8.79 21.32
CA ASP A 343 11.22 7.89 22.43
C ASP A 343 12.72 7.57 22.52
N MET A 344 13.39 7.40 21.38
CA MET A 344 14.85 7.27 21.31
C MET A 344 15.56 8.52 21.84
N LEU A 345 15.17 9.73 21.41
CA LEU A 345 15.73 10.99 21.94
C LEU A 345 15.55 11.14 23.46
N ASN A 346 14.40 10.68 23.96
CA ASN A 346 14.04 10.75 25.38
C ASN A 346 14.68 9.62 26.20
N GLY A 347 15.53 8.78 25.61
CA GLY A 347 16.23 7.69 26.30
C GLY A 347 15.33 6.51 26.70
N LYS A 348 14.16 6.35 26.05
CA LYS A 348 13.23 5.25 26.32
C LYS A 348 13.51 3.99 25.50
N MET A 349 14.37 4.08 24.49
CA MET A 349 14.79 2.95 23.67
C MET A 349 16.22 2.54 24.04
N GLU A 350 16.42 1.26 24.34
CA GLU A 350 17.75 0.74 24.65
C GLU A 350 18.58 0.43 23.41
N GLY A 351 17.93 -0.02 22.33
CA GLY A 351 18.64 -0.30 21.09
C GLY A 351 17.75 -0.45 19.87
N MET A 352 18.41 -0.59 18.73
CA MET A 352 17.76 -0.56 17.41
C MET A 352 18.47 -1.50 16.43
N PHE A 353 17.69 -2.15 15.57
CA PHE A 353 18.19 -2.79 14.36
C PHE A 353 17.95 -1.88 13.16
N ILE A 354 19.00 -1.63 12.38
CA ILE A 354 18.94 -0.96 11.08
C ILE A 354 19.40 -1.98 10.02
N MET A 355 18.45 -2.57 9.30
CA MET A 355 18.71 -3.60 8.28
C MET A 355 18.31 -3.07 6.90
N GLY A 356 19.30 -2.82 6.03
CA GLY A 356 19.07 -2.33 4.66
C GLY A 356 18.38 -0.96 4.58
N GLN A 357 18.61 -0.10 5.58
CA GLN A 357 18.05 1.25 5.68
C GLN A 357 19.12 2.22 6.18
N ASN A 358 18.92 3.52 5.95
CA ASN A 358 19.85 4.53 6.42
C ASN A 358 19.11 5.79 6.91
N PRO A 359 18.51 5.74 8.12
CA PRO A 359 17.74 6.86 8.66
C PRO A 359 18.64 8.07 8.98
N ALA A 360 19.95 7.88 9.22
CA ALA A 360 20.90 8.97 9.47
C ALA A 360 21.00 9.96 8.30
N VAL A 361 20.57 9.57 7.10
CA VAL A 361 20.45 10.42 5.91
C VAL A 361 18.98 10.64 5.52
N ALA A 362 18.17 9.58 5.52
CA ALA A 362 16.82 9.61 4.94
C ALA A 362 15.74 10.17 5.87
N ALA A 363 16.02 10.37 7.17
CA ALA A 363 15.06 10.94 8.11
C ALA A 363 14.67 12.38 7.71
N PRO A 364 13.39 12.78 7.87
CA PRO A 364 12.94 14.15 7.58
C PRO A 364 13.74 15.24 8.31
N ASN A 365 14.26 14.92 9.50
CA ASN A 365 15.19 15.75 10.26
C ASN A 365 16.43 14.92 10.62
N ALA A 366 17.38 14.83 9.68
CA ALA A 366 18.56 13.97 9.80
C ALA A 366 19.49 14.35 10.96
N ARG A 367 19.59 15.65 11.29
CA ARG A 367 20.33 16.13 12.48
C ARG A 367 19.72 15.56 13.75
N LEU A 368 18.39 15.62 13.88
CA LEU A 368 17.68 15.09 15.03
C LEU A 368 17.82 13.56 15.13
N GLN A 369 17.71 12.85 14.00
CA GLN A 369 17.93 11.40 13.95
C GLN A 369 19.32 10.99 14.45
N ARG A 370 20.39 11.65 14.00
CA ARG A 370 21.76 11.30 14.43
C ARG A 370 22.01 11.58 15.91
N ARG A 371 21.43 12.66 16.45
CA ARG A 371 21.43 12.93 17.89
C ARG A 371 20.65 11.87 18.68
N ALA A 372 19.58 11.33 18.11
CA ALA A 372 18.80 10.26 18.73
C ALA A 372 19.56 8.94 18.75
N LEU A 373 20.25 8.59 17.66
CA LEU A 373 21.10 7.39 17.62
C LEU A 373 22.16 7.38 18.74
N ALA A 374 22.71 8.56 19.09
CA ALA A 374 23.65 8.74 20.19
C ALA A 374 23.07 8.47 21.60
N LYS A 375 21.75 8.25 21.73
CA LYS A 375 21.06 7.94 23.00
C LYS A 375 20.84 6.46 23.22
N LEU A 376 21.07 5.61 22.22
CA LEU A 376 20.93 4.17 22.34
C LEU A 376 22.08 3.59 23.17
N LYS A 377 21.81 2.48 23.87
CA LYS A 377 22.86 1.65 24.49
C LYS A 377 23.56 0.79 23.44
N TRP A 378 22.80 0.23 22.50
CA TRP A 378 23.33 -0.60 21.42
C TRP A 378 22.63 -0.33 20.09
N LEU A 379 23.37 -0.49 18.99
CA LEU A 379 22.87 -0.32 17.62
C LEU A 379 23.41 -1.45 16.74
N VAL A 380 22.53 -2.19 16.08
CA VAL A 380 22.92 -3.19 15.10
C VAL A 380 22.64 -2.66 13.70
N VAL A 381 23.70 -2.46 12.92
CA VAL A 381 23.62 -2.08 11.50
C VAL A 381 23.96 -3.27 10.62
N ARG A 382 23.07 -3.56 9.67
CA ARG A 382 23.27 -4.61 8.67
C ARG A 382 23.01 -4.05 7.27
N ASP A 383 24.08 -3.91 6.51
CA ASP A 383 24.05 -3.36 5.16
C ASP A 383 25.18 -3.94 4.30
N MET A 384 25.14 -3.69 2.99
CA MET A 384 26.15 -4.15 2.02
C MET A 384 27.43 -3.30 2.07
N VAL A 385 27.32 -2.08 2.60
CA VAL A 385 28.44 -1.12 2.74
C VAL A 385 28.42 -0.50 4.13
N GLU A 386 29.52 0.16 4.52
CA GLU A 386 29.51 1.04 5.68
C GLU A 386 28.67 2.29 5.36
N ILE A 387 27.57 2.49 6.10
CA ILE A 387 26.63 3.59 5.93
C ILE A 387 26.75 4.62 7.06
N GLU A 388 26.23 5.83 6.84
CA GLU A 388 26.30 6.92 7.81
C GLU A 388 25.66 6.58 9.17
N ALA A 389 24.65 5.68 9.20
CA ALA A 389 24.09 5.21 10.46
C ALA A 389 25.04 4.32 11.27
N ALA A 390 26.01 3.65 10.64
CA ALA A 390 27.04 2.86 11.34
C ALA A 390 28.17 3.74 11.91
N THR A 391 28.40 4.90 11.30
CA THR A 391 29.53 5.78 11.62
C THR A 391 29.14 7.14 12.20
N PHE A 392 27.85 7.35 12.52
CA PHE A 392 27.32 8.63 13.01
C PHE A 392 28.09 9.20 14.21
N TRP A 393 28.62 8.32 15.07
CA TRP A 393 29.35 8.65 16.29
C TRP A 393 30.75 9.25 16.04
N ARG A 394 31.26 9.14 14.81
CA ARG A 394 32.58 9.64 14.40
C ARG A 394 32.52 10.63 13.24
N ASP A 395 31.71 10.31 12.22
CA ASP A 395 31.78 10.98 10.91
C ASP A 395 30.58 11.92 10.66
N SER A 396 29.72 12.14 11.66
CA SER A 396 28.53 12.98 11.46
C SER A 396 28.86 14.48 11.43
N PRO A 397 28.06 15.31 10.72
CA PRO A 397 28.20 16.76 10.77
C PRO A 397 28.05 17.35 12.18
N GLU A 398 27.38 16.64 13.08
CA GLU A 398 27.23 17.05 14.48
C GLU A 398 28.53 16.87 15.27
N ILE A 399 29.36 15.87 14.94
CA ILE A 399 30.73 15.73 15.49
C ILE A 399 31.62 16.86 14.96
N GLU A 400 31.59 17.11 13.65
CA GLU A 400 32.38 18.19 13.02
C GLU A 400 32.07 19.56 13.62
N ARG A 401 30.79 19.84 13.91
CA ARG A 401 30.36 21.10 14.53
C ARG A 401 30.54 21.15 16.06
N GLY A 402 30.99 20.06 16.69
CA GLY A 402 31.14 19.96 18.15
C GLY A 402 29.82 19.90 18.93
N GLU A 403 28.71 19.56 18.26
CA GLU A 403 27.39 19.36 18.88
C GLU A 403 27.27 17.98 19.55
N LEU A 404 28.05 17.02 19.07
CA LEU A 404 28.31 15.72 19.68
C LEU A 404 29.82 15.56 19.85
N ARG A 405 30.23 14.70 20.78
CA ARG A 405 31.64 14.30 20.98
C ARG A 405 31.73 12.79 21.03
N THR A 406 32.63 12.20 20.25
CA THR A 406 32.77 10.75 20.13
C THR A 406 32.99 10.09 21.50
N GLU A 407 33.83 10.68 22.33
CA GLU A 407 34.16 10.22 23.68
C GLU A 407 32.98 10.29 24.68
N GLU A 408 31.87 10.92 24.32
CA GLU A 408 30.65 11.02 25.14
C GLU A 408 29.50 10.14 24.63
N ILE A 409 29.71 9.43 23.52
CA ILE A 409 28.71 8.53 22.95
C ILE A 409 28.95 7.12 23.46
N GLU A 410 28.06 6.65 24.33
CA GLU A 410 28.15 5.31 24.94
C GLU A 410 27.55 4.19 24.07
N THR A 411 26.96 4.51 22.92
CA THR A 411 26.30 3.54 22.05
C THR A 411 27.28 2.51 21.49
N GLU A 412 27.08 1.23 21.82
CA GLU A 412 27.81 0.11 21.23
C GLU A 412 27.26 -0.20 19.82
N VAL A 413 28.08 -0.05 18.78
CA VAL A 413 27.66 -0.25 17.39
C VAL A 413 28.21 -1.58 16.84
N PHE A 414 27.30 -2.45 16.41
CA PHE A 414 27.61 -3.69 15.71
C PHE A 414 27.31 -3.54 14.23
N GLN A 415 28.32 -3.68 13.37
CA GLN A 415 28.14 -3.69 11.92
C GLN A 415 28.31 -5.10 11.36
N PHE A 416 27.25 -5.66 10.78
CA PHE A 416 27.26 -6.97 10.16
C PHE A 416 27.14 -6.88 8.63
N PRO A 417 28.12 -7.38 7.86
CA PRO A 417 28.07 -7.32 6.40
C PRO A 417 26.94 -8.20 5.83
N ALA A 418 26.11 -7.62 4.97
CA ALA A 418 24.96 -8.29 4.35
C ALA A 418 25.26 -8.70 2.90
N ALA A 419 24.79 -9.89 2.51
CA ALA A 419 24.82 -10.33 1.12
C ALA A 419 23.90 -9.46 0.25
N SER A 420 24.38 -9.11 -0.94
CA SER A 420 23.63 -8.41 -1.98
C SER A 420 22.52 -9.28 -2.58
N TYR A 421 21.70 -8.68 -3.45
CA TYR A 421 20.60 -9.39 -4.12
C TYR A 421 21.06 -10.50 -5.06
N ALA A 422 22.27 -10.40 -5.63
CA ALA A 422 22.86 -11.42 -6.52
C ALA A 422 23.50 -12.59 -5.75
N GLU A 423 23.70 -12.42 -4.45
CA GLU A 423 24.46 -13.33 -3.58
C GLU A 423 23.54 -14.24 -2.74
N LYS A 424 22.22 -14.12 -2.93
CA LYS A 424 21.19 -14.87 -2.20
C LYS A 424 19.97 -15.15 -3.06
N GLU A 425 19.39 -16.32 -2.87
CA GLU A 425 18.13 -16.71 -3.50
C GLU A 425 16.91 -16.17 -2.74
N GLY A 426 15.73 -16.31 -3.33
CA GLY A 426 14.45 -15.98 -2.71
C GLY A 426 13.51 -15.22 -3.65
N ALA A 427 12.33 -14.89 -3.14
CA ALA A 427 11.34 -14.11 -3.88
C ALA A 427 11.39 -12.63 -3.50
N PHE A 428 11.05 -11.76 -4.45
CA PHE A 428 10.70 -10.36 -4.19
C PHE A 428 9.39 -10.00 -4.89
N THR A 429 8.68 -9.01 -4.36
CA THR A 429 7.38 -8.57 -4.92
C THR A 429 7.51 -7.15 -5.45
N ASN A 430 7.29 -6.99 -6.76
CA ASN A 430 7.44 -5.69 -7.42
C ASN A 430 6.17 -4.82 -7.34
N THR A 431 6.19 -3.66 -8.00
CA THR A 431 5.08 -2.68 -7.99
C THR A 431 3.73 -3.22 -8.48
N GLN A 432 3.70 -4.31 -9.25
CA GLN A 432 2.49 -4.89 -9.82
C GLN A 432 2.07 -6.17 -9.11
N ARG A 433 2.46 -6.32 -7.83
CA ARG A 433 2.15 -7.48 -6.97
C ARG A 433 2.79 -8.79 -7.44
N LEU A 434 3.71 -8.72 -8.40
CA LEU A 434 4.31 -9.89 -9.01
C LEU A 434 5.48 -10.38 -8.15
N LEU A 435 5.29 -11.55 -7.55
CA LEU A 435 6.34 -12.33 -6.91
C LEU A 435 7.23 -12.93 -7.98
N GLN A 436 8.52 -12.67 -7.89
CA GLN A 436 9.53 -13.21 -8.79
C GLN A 436 10.67 -13.84 -7.99
N TRP A 437 10.99 -15.08 -8.33
CA TRP A 437 12.10 -15.82 -7.75
C TRP A 437 13.42 -15.45 -8.42
N ARG A 438 14.45 -15.25 -7.60
CA ARG A 438 15.84 -15.13 -8.06
C ARG A 438 16.68 -16.26 -7.49
N GLU A 439 17.63 -16.72 -8.30
CA GLU A 439 18.65 -17.67 -7.87
C GLU A 439 19.85 -16.90 -7.32
N LYS A 440 20.60 -17.53 -6.42
CA LYS A 440 21.94 -17.09 -6.07
C LYS A 440 22.85 -17.22 -7.29
N ALA A 441 23.52 -16.14 -7.68
CA ALA A 441 24.42 -16.11 -8.83
C ALA A 441 25.90 -16.25 -8.45
N VAL A 442 26.29 -15.70 -7.31
CA VAL A 442 27.67 -15.73 -6.77
C VAL A 442 27.64 -15.86 -5.25
N ASP A 443 28.76 -16.24 -4.64
CA ASP A 443 28.90 -16.22 -3.19
C ASP A 443 29.11 -14.79 -2.66
N PRO A 444 28.58 -14.47 -1.47
CA PRO A 444 28.82 -13.17 -0.84
C PRO A 444 30.30 -13.01 -0.44
N PRO A 445 30.83 -11.78 -0.46
CA PRO A 445 32.25 -11.54 -0.17
C PRO A 445 32.58 -11.73 1.32
N GLY A 446 33.72 -12.36 1.60
CA GLY A 446 34.22 -12.56 2.96
C GLY A 446 33.20 -13.25 3.87
N ASP A 447 32.93 -12.66 5.03
CA ASP A 447 31.98 -13.20 6.02
C ASP A 447 30.55 -12.66 5.85
N ALA A 448 30.25 -12.00 4.72
CA ALA A 448 28.88 -11.60 4.43
C ALA A 448 27.96 -12.83 4.34
N ARG A 449 26.73 -12.68 4.83
CA ARG A 449 25.68 -13.72 4.86
C ARG A 449 24.36 -13.15 4.38
N SER A 450 23.38 -13.98 4.02
CA SER A 450 22.04 -13.51 3.68
C SER A 450 21.33 -12.89 4.90
N ASP A 451 20.27 -12.13 4.67
CA ASP A 451 19.41 -11.64 5.76
C ASP A 451 18.63 -12.80 6.40
N ALA A 452 18.28 -13.82 5.61
CA ALA A 452 17.59 -15.01 6.08
C ALA A 452 18.46 -15.80 7.06
N TRP A 453 19.74 -16.01 6.74
CA TRP A 453 20.73 -16.56 7.66
C TRP A 453 20.77 -15.79 8.97
N PHE A 454 20.89 -14.46 8.90
CA PHE A 454 21.01 -13.63 10.11
C PHE A 454 19.79 -13.76 11.02
N VAL A 455 18.58 -13.63 10.47
CA VAL A 455 17.33 -13.74 11.24
C VAL A 455 17.15 -15.17 11.78
N HIS A 456 17.44 -16.18 10.97
CA HIS A 456 17.33 -17.58 11.36
C HIS A 456 18.29 -17.91 12.51
N GLN A 457 19.56 -17.52 12.40
CA GLN A 457 20.58 -17.74 13.42
C GLN A 457 20.33 -16.96 14.70
N LEU A 458 19.75 -15.76 14.62
CA LEU A 458 19.29 -14.99 15.78
C LEU A 458 18.13 -15.72 16.48
N ALA A 459 17.12 -16.15 15.73
CA ALA A 459 15.99 -16.89 16.27
C ALA A 459 16.42 -18.19 16.99
N LEU A 460 17.33 -18.98 16.40
CA LEU A 460 17.86 -20.19 17.04
C LEU A 460 18.55 -19.89 18.39
N ARG A 461 19.33 -18.81 18.46
CA ARG A 461 20.02 -18.39 19.70
C ARG A 461 19.05 -17.88 20.76
N LEU A 462 18.04 -17.10 20.37
CA LEU A 462 17.00 -16.62 21.27
C LEU A 462 16.16 -17.77 21.81
N LYS A 463 15.74 -18.71 20.96
CA LYS A 463 15.03 -19.92 21.39
C LYS A 463 15.88 -20.77 22.33
N ALA A 464 17.17 -20.95 22.06
CA ALA A 464 18.08 -21.68 22.95
C ALA A 464 18.18 -21.02 24.33
N LYS A 465 18.18 -19.68 24.41
CA LYS A 465 18.11 -18.94 25.68
C LYS A 465 16.76 -19.10 26.38
N ALA A 466 15.66 -18.93 25.65
CA ALA A 466 14.31 -19.08 26.18
C ALA A 466 14.05 -20.49 26.74
N ASN A 467 14.64 -21.53 26.13
CA ASN A 467 14.57 -22.92 26.61
C ASN A 467 15.38 -23.19 27.89
N GLN A 468 16.24 -22.26 28.30
CA GLN A 468 17.01 -22.32 29.57
C GLN A 468 16.36 -21.48 30.68
N SER A 469 15.19 -20.88 30.39
CA SER A 469 14.45 -19.99 31.27
C SER A 469 13.06 -20.53 31.48
N ASP A 470 12.54 -20.39 32.70
CA ASP A 470 11.14 -20.68 33.06
C ASP A 470 10.31 -19.38 33.15
N ASP A 471 10.85 -18.24 32.74
CA ASP A 471 10.12 -16.97 32.73
C ASP A 471 8.93 -17.06 31.75
N PRO A 472 7.70 -16.70 32.16
CA PRO A 472 6.55 -16.58 31.26
C PRO A 472 6.78 -15.64 30.08
N LEU A 473 7.64 -14.61 30.22
CA LEU A 473 7.98 -13.70 29.12
C LEU A 473 8.70 -14.39 27.97
N ASP A 474 9.39 -15.50 28.25
CA ASP A 474 10.12 -16.30 27.25
C ASP A 474 9.23 -17.37 26.58
N GLU A 475 7.99 -17.55 27.05
CA GLU A 475 7.07 -18.56 26.53
C GLU A 475 6.78 -18.42 25.02
N PRO A 476 6.51 -17.21 24.48
CA PRO A 476 6.30 -17.04 23.04
C PRO A 476 7.47 -17.59 22.21
N LEU A 477 8.72 -17.36 22.64
CA LEU A 477 9.92 -17.85 21.94
C LEU A 477 10.03 -19.38 22.00
N ARG A 478 9.70 -20.00 23.14
CA ARG A 478 9.64 -21.47 23.26
C ARG A 478 8.54 -22.06 22.39
N ALA A 479 7.41 -21.38 22.27
CA ALA A 479 6.23 -21.82 21.53
C ALA A 479 6.35 -21.66 20.01
N LEU A 480 7.24 -20.78 19.50
CA LEU A 480 7.44 -20.60 18.06
C LEU A 480 7.75 -21.93 17.37
N ASP A 481 7.01 -22.22 16.30
CA ASP A 481 7.37 -23.28 15.37
C ASP A 481 8.40 -22.71 14.39
N TRP A 482 9.66 -23.10 14.57
CA TRP A 482 10.77 -22.50 13.83
C TRP A 482 11.69 -23.59 13.33
N TRP A 483 11.35 -24.13 12.17
CA TRP A 483 12.09 -25.18 11.51
C TRP A 483 12.17 -24.91 10.02
N TYR A 484 13.40 -24.88 9.50
CA TYR A 484 13.67 -24.80 8.07
C TYR A 484 14.87 -25.71 7.75
N PRO A 485 14.87 -26.42 6.60
CA PRO A 485 16.08 -27.07 6.12
C PRO A 485 17.15 -26.02 5.82
N GLU A 486 18.37 -26.32 6.22
CA GLU A 486 19.53 -25.43 6.09
C GLU A 486 20.50 -25.96 5.02
N ASP A 487 21.31 -25.07 4.45
CA ASP A 487 22.53 -25.44 3.73
C ASP A 487 23.72 -25.71 4.68
N GLU A 488 24.90 -26.00 4.14
CA GLU A 488 26.10 -26.30 4.93
C GLU A 488 26.58 -25.12 5.80
N LEU A 489 26.16 -23.89 5.47
CA LEU A 489 26.51 -22.67 6.19
C LEU A 489 25.43 -22.23 7.18
N GLY A 490 24.33 -22.98 7.29
CA GLY A 490 23.20 -22.69 8.18
C GLY A 490 22.23 -21.65 7.61
N ASP A 491 22.24 -21.41 6.29
CA ASP A 491 21.28 -20.55 5.59
C ASP A 491 19.99 -21.36 5.33
N PRO A 492 18.80 -20.88 5.72
CA PRO A 492 17.55 -21.59 5.45
C PRO A 492 17.26 -21.63 3.94
N LYS A 493 16.79 -22.78 3.43
CA LYS A 493 16.32 -22.89 2.04
C LYS A 493 15.09 -22.01 1.84
N MET A 494 15.20 -20.96 1.05
CA MET A 494 14.14 -19.96 0.97
C MET A 494 12.81 -20.49 0.41
N GLU A 495 12.83 -21.62 -0.31
CA GLU A 495 11.62 -22.23 -0.85
C GLU A 495 10.76 -22.87 0.25
N SER A 496 11.34 -23.30 1.38
CA SER A 496 10.57 -23.77 2.54
C SER A 496 9.87 -22.61 3.24
N VAL A 497 10.52 -21.44 3.33
CA VAL A 497 9.90 -20.20 3.82
C VAL A 497 8.75 -19.79 2.88
N LEU A 498 8.92 -19.91 1.57
CA LEU A 498 7.84 -19.65 0.61
C LEU A 498 6.68 -20.65 0.76
N ALA A 499 6.96 -21.92 1.09
CA ALA A 499 5.93 -22.92 1.37
C ALA A 499 5.11 -22.57 2.62
N GLU A 500 5.75 -22.05 3.68
CA GLU A 500 5.06 -21.57 4.88
C GLU A 500 4.18 -20.36 4.57
N ILE A 501 4.73 -19.42 3.81
CA ILE A 501 4.01 -18.23 3.35
C ILE A 501 2.80 -18.63 2.50
N ASN A 502 2.93 -19.63 1.62
CA ASN A 502 1.82 -20.18 0.83
C ASN A 502 0.76 -20.84 1.71
N GLY A 503 1.19 -21.71 2.62
CA GLY A 503 0.36 -22.44 3.58
C GLY A 503 0.13 -23.92 3.26
N TRP A 504 -0.33 -24.65 4.27
CA TRP A 504 -0.56 -26.09 4.25
C TRP A 504 -1.66 -26.53 5.23
N GLN A 505 -2.10 -27.78 5.10
CA GLN A 505 -2.92 -28.45 6.11
C GLN A 505 -2.08 -28.76 7.35
N THR A 506 -2.61 -28.49 8.54
CA THR A 506 -1.86 -28.67 9.80
C THR A 506 -1.80 -30.13 10.25
N ARG A 507 -2.61 -31.01 9.64
CA ARG A 507 -2.49 -32.46 9.84
C ARG A 507 -1.15 -32.94 9.30
N GLU A 508 -0.34 -33.52 10.16
CA GLU A 508 0.88 -34.21 9.80
C GLU A 508 0.57 -35.37 8.84
N GLU A 509 1.18 -35.37 7.65
CA GLU A 509 1.10 -36.45 6.68
C GLU A 509 2.49 -37.06 6.43
N PRO A 510 2.58 -38.31 5.96
CA PRO A 510 3.82 -38.82 5.40
C PRO A 510 4.39 -37.87 4.33
N ALA A 511 5.69 -37.56 4.38
CA ALA A 511 6.29 -36.58 3.47
C ALA A 511 6.29 -36.99 1.98
N ASP A 512 6.00 -38.25 1.69
CA ASP A 512 5.78 -38.81 0.36
C ASP A 512 4.33 -38.67 -0.13
N ASP A 513 3.45 -38.02 0.63
CA ASP A 513 2.09 -37.72 0.19
C ASP A 513 2.05 -36.73 -1.00
N ALA A 514 1.00 -36.87 -1.80
CA ALA A 514 0.75 -36.07 -2.99
C ALA A 514 0.44 -34.62 -2.59
N GLY A 515 1.43 -33.73 -2.75
CA GLY A 515 1.30 -32.29 -2.55
C GLY A 515 1.89 -31.76 -1.26
N THR A 516 2.58 -32.58 -0.46
CA THR A 516 3.37 -32.12 0.69
C THR A 516 4.77 -31.69 0.25
N LEU A 517 5.27 -30.56 0.78
CA LEU A 517 6.60 -29.99 0.53
C LEU A 517 7.25 -29.65 1.86
N PHE A 518 8.51 -30.05 2.06
CA PHE A 518 9.22 -29.84 3.33
C PHE A 518 8.46 -30.42 4.55
N GLY A 519 7.72 -31.52 4.38
CA GLY A 519 6.85 -32.08 5.42
C GLY A 519 7.54 -32.89 6.53
N ARG A 520 8.87 -32.87 6.65
CA ARG A 520 9.61 -33.58 7.71
C ARG A 520 10.45 -32.62 8.52
N ASP A 521 10.35 -32.66 9.84
CA ASP A 521 11.16 -31.85 10.75
C ASP A 521 12.66 -32.27 10.76
N ARG A 522 13.48 -31.62 11.61
CA ARG A 522 14.91 -31.90 11.74
C ARG A 522 15.20 -33.34 12.23
N GLY A 523 14.27 -33.94 12.97
CA GLY A 523 14.34 -35.35 13.42
C GLY A 523 13.82 -36.35 12.39
N GLY A 524 13.33 -35.87 11.25
CA GLY A 524 12.74 -36.71 10.20
C GLY A 524 11.28 -37.10 10.46
N ASN A 525 10.60 -36.52 11.45
CA ASN A 525 9.19 -36.80 11.75
C ASN A 525 8.27 -35.99 10.84
N PRO A 526 7.07 -36.49 10.47
CA PRO A 526 6.03 -35.69 9.85
C PRO A 526 5.81 -34.35 10.59
N HIS A 527 5.76 -33.25 9.84
CA HIS A 527 5.63 -31.89 10.39
C HIS A 527 4.30 -31.22 10.03
N HIS A 528 3.81 -31.45 8.81
CA HIS A 528 2.56 -30.90 8.30
C HIS A 528 2.10 -31.71 7.07
N GLY A 529 0.96 -31.33 6.50
CA GLY A 529 0.32 -32.04 5.41
C GLY A 529 0.45 -31.34 4.05
N ARG A 530 -0.52 -31.64 3.18
CA ARG A 530 -0.59 -31.10 1.82
C ARG A 530 -0.59 -29.57 1.80
N GLN A 531 0.14 -28.97 0.85
CA GLN A 531 0.10 -27.53 0.56
C GLN A 531 -1.31 -27.10 0.13
N ILE A 532 -1.76 -25.91 0.55
CA ILE A 532 -3.06 -25.38 0.11
C ILE A 532 -2.95 -24.76 -1.30
N ALA A 533 -4.02 -24.86 -2.09
CA ALA A 533 -4.03 -24.36 -3.46
C ALA A 533 -4.28 -22.84 -3.56
N GLY A 534 -4.84 -22.23 -2.52
CA GLY A 534 -5.19 -20.83 -2.47
C GLY A 534 -5.92 -20.46 -1.19
N TYR A 535 -6.11 -19.15 -0.97
CA TYR A 535 -6.70 -18.62 0.26
C TYR A 535 -8.15 -19.04 0.53
N ASN A 536 -8.85 -19.55 -0.49
CA ASN A 536 -10.20 -20.10 -0.36
C ASN A 536 -10.25 -21.43 0.40
N GLU A 537 -9.10 -22.10 0.61
CA GLU A 537 -9.02 -23.32 1.41
C GLU A 537 -8.75 -23.06 2.91
N LEU A 538 -8.47 -21.81 3.29
CA LEU A 538 -8.18 -21.43 4.68
C LEU A 538 -9.39 -21.63 5.58
N LYS A 539 -9.14 -22.08 6.82
CA LYS A 539 -10.17 -22.39 7.81
C LYS A 539 -9.83 -21.83 9.18
N ALA A 540 -10.86 -21.37 9.87
CA ALA A 540 -10.79 -20.80 11.22
C ALA A 540 -10.70 -21.85 12.35
N ASP A 541 -10.73 -23.15 12.02
CA ASP A 541 -10.69 -24.25 13.00
C ASP A 541 -9.26 -24.70 13.36
N GLY A 542 -8.24 -24.06 12.78
CA GLY A 542 -6.83 -24.42 12.97
C GLY A 542 -6.35 -25.60 12.12
N SER A 543 -7.17 -26.12 11.20
CA SER A 543 -6.77 -27.20 10.28
C SER A 543 -5.88 -26.73 9.11
N THR A 544 -5.60 -25.43 9.03
CA THR A 544 -4.73 -24.82 8.00
C THR A 544 -3.75 -23.82 8.63
N ALA A 545 -2.54 -23.76 8.09
CA ALA A 545 -1.50 -22.77 8.40
C ALA A 545 -1.18 -21.98 7.13
N CYS A 546 -0.90 -20.68 7.24
CA CYS A 546 -0.54 -19.81 6.12
C CYS A 546 0.15 -18.54 6.62
N GLY A 547 1.41 -18.34 6.25
CA GLY A 547 2.21 -17.20 6.68
C GLY A 547 1.81 -15.87 6.01
N CYS A 548 1.15 -15.89 4.85
CA CYS A 548 0.56 -14.69 4.24
C CYS A 548 -0.57 -15.08 3.27
N TRP A 549 -1.83 -14.91 3.68
CA TRP A 549 -2.99 -15.42 2.92
C TRP A 549 -3.06 -14.95 1.46
N ILE A 550 -2.66 -13.71 1.18
CA ILE A 550 -2.66 -13.17 -0.19
C ILE A 550 -1.68 -13.89 -1.12
N TYR A 551 -0.60 -14.46 -0.59
CA TYR A 551 0.40 -15.21 -1.37
C TYR A 551 0.01 -16.68 -1.56
N SER A 552 -1.01 -17.15 -0.85
CA SER A 552 -1.51 -18.52 -0.99
C SER A 552 -1.87 -18.82 -2.45
N GLY A 553 -1.34 -19.94 -2.93
CA GLY A 553 -1.39 -20.38 -4.33
C GLY A 553 -0.07 -20.21 -5.09
N VAL A 554 0.94 -19.52 -4.54
CA VAL A 554 2.27 -19.37 -5.16
C VAL A 554 3.06 -20.69 -5.24
N LEU A 555 2.89 -21.59 -4.26
CA LEU A 555 3.57 -22.87 -4.17
C LEU A 555 2.56 -23.93 -3.70
N GLY A 556 1.66 -24.30 -4.59
CA GLY A 556 0.51 -25.15 -4.27
C GLY A 556 0.84 -26.65 -4.20
N PRO A 557 -0.19 -27.50 -4.08
CA PRO A 557 -0.01 -28.95 -4.04
C PRO A 557 0.46 -29.58 -5.37
N ASP A 558 0.54 -28.79 -6.43
CA ASP A 558 1.24 -29.14 -7.67
C ASP A 558 2.78 -29.15 -7.51
N LYS A 559 3.29 -28.66 -6.36
CA LYS A 559 4.71 -28.54 -6.01
C LYS A 559 5.48 -27.62 -6.95
N ILE A 560 4.79 -26.74 -7.69
CA ILE A 560 5.40 -25.81 -8.62
C ILE A 560 5.54 -24.45 -7.94
N ASN A 561 6.77 -23.98 -7.82
CA ASN A 561 7.06 -22.60 -7.42
C ASN A 561 6.71 -21.64 -8.57
N LYS A 562 5.51 -21.05 -8.51
CA LYS A 562 5.00 -20.17 -9.57
C LYS A 562 5.79 -18.87 -9.67
N ALA A 563 6.39 -18.40 -8.56
CA ALA A 563 7.28 -17.24 -8.59
C ALA A 563 8.54 -17.49 -9.44
N ARG A 564 8.92 -18.75 -9.68
CA ARG A 564 10.07 -19.16 -10.52
C ARG A 564 9.75 -19.29 -12.01
N GLN A 565 8.49 -19.19 -12.41
CA GLN A 565 8.10 -19.34 -13.81
C GLN A 565 8.60 -18.17 -14.68
N ARG A 566 9.04 -18.48 -15.90
CA ARG A 566 9.68 -17.55 -16.84
C ARG A 566 9.13 -17.64 -18.28
N GLN A 567 7.95 -18.22 -18.47
CA GLN A 567 7.33 -18.38 -19.79
C GLN A 567 5.97 -17.68 -19.80
N ALA A 568 5.97 -16.42 -20.22
CA ALA A 568 4.74 -15.67 -20.44
C ALA A 568 3.94 -16.31 -21.58
N ARG A 569 2.64 -16.54 -21.36
CA ARG A 569 1.74 -17.16 -22.35
C ARG A 569 0.71 -16.19 -22.95
N ASP A 570 0.65 -14.96 -22.45
CA ASP A 570 -0.28 -13.91 -22.88
C ASP A 570 0.28 -12.51 -22.58
N ASP A 571 -0.43 -11.48 -23.05
CA ASP A 571 -0.02 -10.07 -22.94
C ASP A 571 -0.01 -9.52 -21.50
N LEU A 572 -0.71 -10.18 -20.56
CA LEU A 572 -0.67 -9.85 -19.13
C LEU A 572 0.47 -10.57 -18.39
N GLY A 573 1.17 -11.48 -19.08
CA GLY A 573 2.33 -12.17 -18.58
C GLY A 573 2.02 -13.32 -17.63
N HIS A 574 0.87 -13.99 -17.74
CA HIS A 574 0.65 -15.21 -16.97
C HIS A 574 1.69 -16.27 -17.35
N GLY A 575 2.17 -17.05 -16.37
CA GLY A 575 3.31 -17.96 -16.54
C GLY A 575 4.68 -17.27 -16.41
N TRP A 576 4.70 -15.96 -16.13
CA TRP A 576 5.89 -15.25 -15.66
C TRP A 576 5.64 -14.74 -14.23
N GLY A 577 6.32 -15.33 -13.25
CA GLY A 577 6.09 -15.11 -11.82
C GLY A 577 4.63 -15.39 -11.37
N PHE A 578 4.30 -14.97 -10.15
CA PHE A 578 2.95 -15.12 -9.58
C PHE A 578 2.45 -13.79 -9.02
N ALA A 579 1.29 -13.29 -9.48
CA ALA A 579 0.72 -12.04 -8.97
C ALA A 579 -0.31 -12.30 -7.87
N TRP A 580 -0.14 -11.75 -6.67
CA TRP A 580 -1.19 -11.90 -5.66
C TRP A 580 -2.34 -10.90 -5.91
N PRO A 581 -3.61 -11.25 -5.62
CA PRO A 581 -4.09 -12.54 -5.14
C PRO A 581 -4.46 -13.49 -6.30
N GLY A 582 -4.11 -14.77 -6.19
CA GLY A 582 -4.60 -15.81 -7.11
C GLY A 582 -4.19 -15.66 -8.58
N ASP A 583 -2.99 -15.14 -8.83
CA ASP A 583 -2.43 -14.81 -10.16
C ASP A 583 -3.17 -13.74 -10.98
N ARG A 584 -4.05 -12.96 -10.33
CA ARG A 584 -4.81 -11.87 -10.98
C ARG A 584 -3.89 -10.71 -11.35
N ARG A 585 -3.80 -10.39 -12.65
CA ARG A 585 -2.89 -9.35 -13.15
C ARG A 585 -3.51 -7.96 -13.05
N ILE A 586 -4.80 -7.81 -13.30
CA ILE A 586 -5.56 -6.56 -13.13
C ILE A 586 -6.58 -6.75 -12.00
N LEU A 587 -6.48 -5.93 -10.94
CA LEU A 587 -7.44 -5.97 -9.83
C LEU A 587 -8.78 -5.40 -10.26
N TYR A 588 -9.86 -5.86 -9.64
CA TYR A 588 -11.23 -5.39 -9.88
C TYR A 588 -11.72 -5.65 -11.31
N ASN A 589 -11.11 -6.61 -12.00
CA ASN A 589 -11.38 -6.88 -13.42
C ASN A 589 -12.83 -7.32 -13.72
N ARG A 590 -13.64 -7.68 -12.72
CA ARG A 590 -15.10 -7.79 -12.86
C ARG A 590 -15.73 -6.49 -13.38
N ALA A 591 -15.17 -5.33 -13.05
CA ALA A 591 -15.63 -4.03 -13.54
C ALA A 591 -15.33 -3.79 -15.04
N SER A 592 -14.63 -4.71 -15.73
CA SER A 592 -14.43 -4.68 -17.18
C SER A 592 -15.63 -5.21 -18.00
N ALA A 593 -16.58 -5.86 -17.34
CA ALA A 593 -17.88 -6.19 -17.90
C ALA A 593 -18.96 -5.25 -17.36
N ARG A 594 -20.05 -5.16 -18.11
CA ARG A 594 -21.31 -4.50 -17.75
C ARG A 594 -22.05 -5.26 -16.64
N PRO A 595 -23.13 -4.68 -16.07
CA PRO A 595 -23.92 -5.36 -15.04
C PRO A 595 -24.52 -6.69 -15.51
N ASP A 596 -24.86 -6.81 -16.80
CA ASP A 596 -25.33 -8.05 -17.44
C ASP A 596 -24.23 -9.09 -17.70
N GLY A 597 -22.97 -8.75 -17.44
CA GLY A 597 -21.80 -9.59 -17.59
C GLY A 597 -21.17 -9.62 -18.99
N ALA A 598 -21.73 -8.91 -19.96
CA ALA A 598 -21.08 -8.74 -21.25
C ALA A 598 -19.98 -7.66 -21.20
N PRO A 599 -18.97 -7.72 -22.08
CA PRO A 599 -17.92 -6.70 -22.11
C PRO A 599 -18.47 -5.27 -22.33
N TRP A 600 -17.81 -4.25 -21.78
CA TRP A 600 -18.13 -2.85 -22.14
C TRP A 600 -17.91 -2.60 -23.63
N SER A 601 -16.83 -3.16 -24.17
CA SER A 601 -16.57 -3.21 -25.59
C SER A 601 -15.60 -4.33 -25.93
N GLU A 602 -15.49 -4.68 -27.23
CA GLU A 602 -14.51 -5.67 -27.67
C GLU A 602 -13.06 -5.16 -27.54
N ARG A 603 -12.82 -3.85 -27.73
CA ARG A 603 -11.47 -3.26 -27.63
C ARG A 603 -10.88 -3.34 -26.23
N LYS A 604 -11.72 -3.25 -25.18
CA LYS A 604 -11.31 -3.23 -23.77
C LYS A 604 -11.83 -4.44 -22.99
N LYS A 605 -12.13 -5.54 -23.69
CA LYS A 605 -12.60 -6.79 -23.11
C LYS A 605 -11.49 -7.44 -22.27
N LEU A 606 -11.85 -7.89 -21.07
CA LEU A 606 -10.92 -8.55 -20.15
C LEU A 606 -11.55 -9.75 -19.47
N VAL A 607 -12.58 -9.54 -18.64
CA VAL A 607 -13.38 -10.60 -17.99
C VAL A 607 -14.84 -10.42 -18.37
N TRP A 608 -15.55 -11.51 -18.68
CA TRP A 608 -16.97 -11.51 -19.03
C TRP A 608 -17.66 -12.80 -18.56
N TRP A 609 -18.99 -12.78 -18.52
CA TRP A 609 -19.81 -13.93 -18.21
C TRP A 609 -20.02 -14.81 -19.45
N ASP A 610 -19.66 -16.08 -19.37
CA ASP A 610 -20.01 -17.08 -20.38
C ASP A 610 -21.29 -17.80 -19.95
N PRO A 611 -22.45 -17.51 -20.60
CA PRO A 611 -23.71 -18.12 -20.23
C PRO A 611 -23.78 -19.61 -20.57
N GLN A 612 -22.97 -20.11 -21.52
CA GLN A 612 -22.95 -21.54 -21.86
C GLN A 612 -22.15 -22.33 -20.83
N ALA A 613 -21.02 -21.78 -20.37
CA ALA A 613 -20.21 -22.39 -19.33
C ALA A 613 -20.74 -22.11 -17.91
N GLY A 614 -21.64 -21.15 -17.74
CA GLY A 614 -22.21 -20.78 -16.44
C GLY A 614 -21.19 -20.15 -15.49
N ARG A 615 -20.20 -19.43 -16.02
CA ARG A 615 -19.08 -18.89 -15.22
C ARG A 615 -18.44 -17.63 -15.82
N TRP A 616 -17.74 -16.87 -14.99
CA TRP A 616 -16.85 -15.79 -15.41
C TRP A 616 -15.60 -16.38 -16.08
N THR A 617 -15.23 -15.81 -17.22
CA THR A 617 -14.05 -16.21 -18.00
C THR A 617 -13.37 -14.96 -18.57
N GLY A 618 -12.17 -15.11 -19.13
CA GLY A 618 -11.50 -13.99 -19.76
C GLY A 618 -10.02 -14.17 -20.03
N GLY A 619 -9.37 -13.05 -20.34
CA GLY A 619 -7.92 -12.94 -20.52
C GLY A 619 -7.12 -12.82 -19.22
N ASP A 620 -7.81 -12.72 -18.08
CA ASP A 620 -7.24 -12.67 -16.72
C ASP A 620 -8.09 -13.53 -15.78
N ALA A 621 -7.53 -13.94 -14.64
CA ALA A 621 -8.27 -14.64 -13.61
C ALA A 621 -9.35 -13.70 -13.02
N PRO A 622 -10.64 -14.08 -12.95
CA PRO A 622 -11.67 -13.21 -12.40
C PRO A 622 -11.39 -12.81 -10.94
N ASP A 623 -11.38 -11.51 -10.65
CA ASP A 623 -11.39 -10.94 -9.29
C ASP A 623 -12.80 -10.96 -8.70
N PHE A 624 -13.43 -12.13 -8.78
CA PHE A 624 -14.83 -12.35 -8.44
C PHE A 624 -15.13 -13.85 -8.29
N PRO A 625 -16.15 -14.26 -7.49
CA PRO A 625 -16.59 -15.64 -7.47
C PRO A 625 -16.99 -16.13 -8.86
N ILE A 626 -16.30 -17.17 -9.35
CA ILE A 626 -16.32 -17.55 -10.77
C ILE A 626 -17.70 -18.02 -11.24
N ASP A 627 -18.49 -18.67 -10.38
CA ASP A 627 -19.81 -19.21 -10.72
C ASP A 627 -20.97 -18.28 -10.32
N LYS A 628 -20.69 -17.08 -9.80
CA LYS A 628 -21.73 -16.13 -9.40
C LYS A 628 -22.29 -15.39 -10.61
N THR A 629 -23.52 -15.74 -11.01
CA THR A 629 -24.21 -15.11 -12.15
C THR A 629 -24.32 -13.58 -12.00
N PRO A 630 -24.17 -12.79 -13.08
CA PRO A 630 -24.32 -11.33 -13.07
C PRO A 630 -25.68 -10.86 -12.53
N HIS A 631 -26.71 -11.69 -12.67
CA HIS A 631 -28.08 -11.38 -12.24
C HIS A 631 -28.35 -11.69 -10.76
N PHE A 632 -27.38 -12.28 -10.04
CA PHE A 632 -27.56 -12.62 -8.64
C PHE A 632 -27.79 -11.36 -7.80
N LYS A 633 -28.85 -11.37 -6.98
CA LYS A 633 -29.16 -10.32 -6.01
C LYS A 633 -29.30 -10.97 -4.63
N PRO A 634 -28.53 -10.51 -3.62
CA PRO A 634 -28.63 -11.02 -2.26
C PRO A 634 -29.99 -10.65 -1.66
N THR A 635 -30.50 -11.51 -0.79
CA THR A 635 -31.76 -11.30 -0.08
C THR A 635 -31.57 -10.55 1.24
N GLY A 636 -30.33 -10.43 1.72
CA GLY A 636 -29.97 -9.74 2.95
C GLY A 636 -29.70 -10.68 4.13
N THR A 637 -29.88 -11.99 3.93
CA THR A 637 -29.57 -13.03 4.95
C THR A 637 -28.22 -13.71 4.70
N GLU A 638 -27.63 -13.52 3.52
CA GLU A 638 -26.32 -14.06 3.16
C GLU A 638 -25.19 -13.30 3.89
N SER A 639 -24.04 -13.95 4.03
CA SER A 639 -22.82 -13.36 4.62
C SER A 639 -21.63 -13.46 3.66
N GLY A 640 -20.52 -12.81 4.03
CA GLY A 640 -19.28 -12.87 3.27
C GLY A 640 -19.44 -12.52 1.78
N LEU A 641 -18.79 -13.30 0.92
CA LEU A 641 -18.89 -13.10 -0.53
C LEU A 641 -20.26 -13.46 -1.10
N ASP A 642 -21.05 -14.30 -0.43
CA ASP A 642 -22.39 -14.67 -0.90
C ASP A 642 -23.36 -13.49 -0.83
N ALA A 643 -23.16 -12.58 0.12
CA ALA A 643 -23.87 -11.31 0.24
C ALA A 643 -23.52 -10.26 -0.84
N ILE A 644 -22.45 -10.45 -1.61
CA ILE A 644 -22.07 -9.51 -2.68
C ILE A 644 -22.93 -9.80 -3.93
N PRO A 645 -23.60 -8.80 -4.53
CA PRO A 645 -24.40 -9.00 -5.74
C PRO A 645 -23.52 -9.38 -6.95
N GLY A 646 -24.10 -10.06 -7.94
CA GLY A 646 -23.40 -10.53 -9.15
C GLY A 646 -22.77 -9.44 -10.02
N ASP A 647 -23.14 -8.18 -9.75
CA ASP A 647 -22.64 -6.97 -10.38
C ASP A 647 -21.82 -6.06 -9.45
N GLY A 648 -21.37 -6.55 -8.28
CA GLY A 648 -20.55 -5.81 -7.31
C GLY A 648 -19.04 -6.09 -7.42
N PRO A 649 -18.25 -5.38 -8.25
CA PRO A 649 -16.86 -5.74 -8.55
C PRO A 649 -15.86 -5.58 -7.39
N PHE A 650 -16.18 -4.83 -6.33
CA PHE A 650 -15.22 -4.49 -5.26
C PHE A 650 -15.40 -5.39 -4.04
N ILE A 651 -15.05 -6.67 -4.20
CA ILE A 651 -15.42 -7.74 -3.26
C ILE A 651 -14.84 -7.63 -1.84
N LEU A 652 -13.86 -6.76 -1.59
CA LEU A 652 -13.34 -6.52 -0.23
C LEU A 652 -14.24 -5.58 0.57
N HIS A 653 -14.99 -4.69 -0.10
CA HIS A 653 -15.92 -3.81 0.57
C HIS A 653 -17.22 -4.55 0.89
N GLU A 654 -17.81 -4.22 2.03
CA GLU A 654 -19.05 -4.83 2.54
C GLU A 654 -20.24 -4.64 1.59
N ASP A 655 -20.25 -3.55 0.82
CA ASP A 655 -21.29 -3.20 -0.15
C ASP A 655 -20.95 -3.65 -1.60
N GLY A 656 -19.72 -4.14 -1.84
CA GLY A 656 -19.24 -4.53 -3.17
C GLY A 656 -18.99 -3.36 -4.14
N LEU A 657 -18.92 -2.10 -3.64
CA LEU A 657 -18.85 -0.88 -4.45
C LEU A 657 -17.49 -0.18 -4.34
N GLY A 658 -17.11 0.54 -5.39
CA GLY A 658 -16.00 1.49 -5.38
C GLY A 658 -16.43 2.77 -4.67
N TRP A 659 -15.63 3.24 -3.73
CA TRP A 659 -16.03 4.33 -2.85
C TRP A 659 -15.59 5.69 -3.38
N LEU A 660 -16.55 6.48 -3.87
CA LEU A 660 -16.38 7.92 -4.11
C LEU A 660 -16.37 8.69 -2.79
N TYR A 661 -17.13 8.20 -1.82
CA TYR A 661 -17.26 8.70 -0.45
C TYR A 661 -16.85 7.60 0.53
N VAL A 662 -16.04 7.90 1.55
CA VAL A 662 -15.60 6.89 2.54
C VAL A 662 -16.31 7.08 3.86
N ALA A 663 -17.31 6.23 4.13
CA ALA A 663 -18.09 6.31 5.36
C ALA A 663 -17.31 5.91 6.62
N LYS A 664 -16.27 5.07 6.50
CA LYS A 664 -15.47 4.58 7.63
C LYS A 664 -14.03 4.31 7.23
N GLY A 665 -13.09 4.63 8.12
CA GLY A 665 -11.68 4.23 8.03
C GLY A 665 -10.67 5.34 7.71
N LEU A 666 -11.12 6.54 7.33
CA LEU A 666 -10.26 7.72 7.19
C LEU A 666 -10.40 8.62 8.41
N GLN A 667 -9.30 9.26 8.81
CA GLN A 667 -9.25 10.14 9.99
C GLN A 667 -9.58 11.60 9.66
N ASP A 668 -9.36 12.03 8.41
CA ASP A 668 -9.36 13.44 8.01
C ASP A 668 -10.48 13.81 7.03
N GLY A 669 -11.46 12.92 6.84
CA GLY A 669 -12.72 13.19 6.16
C GLY A 669 -13.14 12.15 5.12
N PRO A 670 -14.44 12.07 4.81
CA PRO A 670 -14.99 11.10 3.86
C PRO A 670 -14.80 11.51 2.39
N ILE A 671 -14.53 12.79 2.12
CA ILE A 671 -14.29 13.39 0.80
C ILE A 671 -13.00 14.23 0.86
N PRO A 672 -12.11 14.16 -0.15
CA PRO A 672 -10.87 14.94 -0.16
C PRO A 672 -11.09 16.45 -0.13
N THR A 673 -10.52 17.13 0.85
CA THR A 673 -10.60 18.58 1.05
C THR A 673 -9.20 19.20 0.98
N HIS A 674 -9.05 20.33 0.27
CA HIS A 674 -7.74 21.01 0.20
C HIS A 674 -7.39 21.74 1.51
N TYR A 675 -6.24 21.38 2.07
CA TYR A 675 -5.57 22.09 3.15
C TYR A 675 -4.11 22.37 2.76
N GLU A 676 -3.54 23.51 3.11
CA GLU A 676 -2.12 23.79 2.89
C GLU A 676 -1.21 22.78 3.64
N PRO A 677 0.01 22.52 3.14
CA PRO A 677 1.03 21.80 3.90
C PRO A 677 1.27 22.45 5.28
N LEU A 678 1.86 21.69 6.21
CA LEU A 678 2.17 22.19 7.56
C LEU A 678 2.99 23.49 7.52
N GLU A 679 3.97 23.54 6.62
CA GLU A 679 4.74 24.72 6.27
C GLU A 679 4.40 25.10 4.83
N SER A 680 3.81 26.26 4.63
CA SER A 680 3.43 26.76 3.31
C SER A 680 3.75 28.24 3.21
N PRO A 681 4.25 28.75 2.07
CA PRO A 681 4.37 30.20 1.87
C PRO A 681 3.02 30.89 1.65
N MET A 682 1.94 30.11 1.49
CA MET A 682 0.59 30.61 1.20
C MET A 682 -0.39 30.27 2.33
N ARG A 683 -1.46 31.05 2.41
CA ARG A 683 -2.66 30.73 3.20
C ARG A 683 -3.68 29.96 2.34
N ASN A 684 -4.61 29.26 2.98
CA ASN A 684 -5.64 28.51 2.27
C ASN A 684 -6.67 29.45 1.64
N GLU A 685 -6.88 29.30 0.33
CA GLU A 685 -7.81 30.11 -0.47
C GLU A 685 -9.23 29.55 -0.52
N PHE A 686 -9.43 28.29 -0.14
CA PHE A 686 -10.74 27.65 -0.16
C PHE A 686 -11.50 27.80 1.16
N TYR A 687 -10.79 27.75 2.28
CA TYR A 687 -11.39 27.62 3.61
C TYR A 687 -10.72 28.54 4.61
N ILE A 688 -11.43 28.87 5.70
CA ILE A 688 -10.90 29.69 6.80
C ILE A 688 -9.66 29.05 7.46
N ARG A 689 -9.54 27.72 7.36
CA ARG A 689 -8.47 26.94 7.98
C ARG A 689 -7.36 26.62 7.00
N ASP A 690 -6.12 26.91 7.41
CA ASP A 690 -4.95 26.61 6.57
C ASP A 690 -4.67 25.12 6.45
N THR A 691 -4.43 24.45 7.58
CA THR A 691 -3.95 23.06 7.62
C THR A 691 -5.05 22.08 8.00
N ASN A 692 -4.87 20.81 7.65
CA ASN A 692 -5.78 19.72 8.00
C ASN A 692 -6.08 19.72 9.53
N PRO A 693 -7.36 19.73 9.95
CA PRO A 693 -7.73 19.83 11.36
C PRO A 693 -7.18 18.69 12.23
N THR A 694 -7.07 17.47 11.70
CA THR A 694 -6.65 16.27 12.45
C THR A 694 -5.16 15.96 12.34
N VAL A 695 -4.39 16.79 11.63
CA VAL A 695 -2.95 16.52 11.44
C VAL A 695 -2.20 16.49 12.77
N ASN A 696 -1.43 15.44 13.02
CA ASN A 696 -0.48 15.42 14.12
C ASN A 696 0.75 16.25 13.72
N TRP A 697 0.99 17.34 14.45
CA TRP A 697 2.14 18.22 14.17
C TRP A 697 3.43 17.66 14.73
N PHE A 698 3.40 16.71 15.68
CA PHE A 698 4.60 16.19 16.33
C PHE A 698 5.51 17.32 16.90
N THR A 699 4.89 18.41 17.37
CA THR A 699 5.58 19.64 17.77
C THR A 699 6.51 19.39 18.95
N ARG A 700 7.78 19.74 18.78
CA ARG A 700 8.80 19.77 19.85
C ARG A 700 9.68 21.01 19.70
N GLU A 701 10.41 21.37 20.76
CA GLU A 701 11.39 22.46 20.70
C GLU A 701 12.48 22.18 19.65
N GLU A 702 12.91 20.92 19.55
CA GLU A 702 13.94 20.45 18.62
C GLU A 702 13.41 20.21 17.20
N ASN A 703 12.08 20.23 17.00
CA ASN A 703 11.41 20.00 15.72
C ASN A 703 10.26 20.99 15.52
N ARG A 704 10.62 22.21 15.12
CA ARG A 704 9.69 23.34 14.94
C ARG A 704 9.22 23.46 13.50
N PHE A 705 7.97 23.90 13.33
CA PHE A 705 7.37 24.22 12.05
C PHE A 705 7.20 25.74 11.90
N ALA A 706 7.41 26.26 10.70
CA ALA A 706 6.99 27.61 10.35
C ALA A 706 5.47 27.66 10.11
N PRO A 707 4.74 28.64 10.68
CA PRO A 707 3.33 28.81 10.36
C PRO A 707 3.14 29.18 8.87
N PRO A 708 1.98 28.84 8.27
CA PRO A 708 1.68 29.26 6.89
C PRO A 708 1.85 30.77 6.67
N GLY A 709 2.51 31.15 5.57
CA GLY A 709 2.81 32.54 5.20
C GLY A 709 3.95 33.20 6.00
N ASP A 710 4.81 32.42 6.67
CA ASP A 710 5.97 32.99 7.39
C ASP A 710 6.99 33.60 6.41
N PRO A 711 7.28 34.92 6.51
CA PRO A 711 8.15 35.59 5.56
C PRO A 711 9.63 35.18 5.66
N ARG A 712 10.04 34.46 6.72
CA ARG A 712 11.41 33.95 6.87
C ARG A 712 11.70 32.77 5.95
N PHE A 713 10.67 32.06 5.51
CA PHE A 713 10.77 30.89 4.64
C PHE A 713 9.86 31.07 3.41
N PRO A 714 10.15 32.04 2.52
CA PRO A 714 9.24 32.44 1.46
C PRO A 714 9.19 31.49 0.25
N PHE A 715 10.01 30.43 0.24
CA PHE A 715 10.17 29.52 -0.89
C PHE A 715 9.68 28.12 -0.54
N VAL A 716 9.09 27.45 -1.53
CA VAL A 716 8.81 26.01 -1.44
C VAL A 716 10.12 25.26 -1.70
N ILE A 717 10.56 24.49 -0.71
CA ILE A 717 11.69 23.55 -0.85
C ILE A 717 11.11 22.15 -0.99
N THR A 718 11.61 21.38 -1.95
CA THR A 718 11.19 19.98 -2.16
C THR A 718 12.41 19.11 -2.47
N THR A 719 12.31 17.81 -2.16
CA THR A 719 13.36 16.82 -2.40
C THR A 719 12.86 15.73 -3.33
N TYR A 720 13.67 15.32 -4.30
CA TYR A 720 13.32 14.31 -5.30
C TYR A 720 14.54 13.46 -5.64
N ARG A 721 14.42 12.62 -6.68
CA ARG A 721 15.45 11.68 -7.12
C ARG A 721 15.93 12.05 -8.51
N LEU A 722 17.15 11.63 -8.81
CA LEU A 722 17.70 11.58 -10.17
C LEU A 722 17.87 10.12 -10.57
N THR A 723 17.91 9.86 -11.87
CA THR A 723 17.96 8.48 -12.41
C THR A 723 19.19 7.71 -11.92
N GLU A 724 20.30 8.40 -11.69
CA GLU A 724 21.62 7.84 -11.44
C GLU A 724 21.81 7.39 -9.99
N HIS A 725 21.01 7.90 -9.04
CA HIS A 725 21.15 7.59 -7.62
C HIS A 725 19.90 6.99 -7.00
N HIS A 726 20.12 6.03 -6.09
CA HIS A 726 19.07 5.33 -5.36
C HIS A 726 19.07 5.72 -3.88
N THR A 727 17.94 6.25 -3.41
CA THR A 727 17.62 6.60 -2.01
C THR A 727 18.70 7.47 -1.33
N ALA A 728 19.18 7.10 -0.14
CA ALA A 728 20.26 7.78 0.56
C ALA A 728 21.64 7.55 -0.10
N GLY A 729 21.69 6.82 -1.22
CA GLY A 729 22.90 6.60 -2.00
C GLY A 729 23.81 5.48 -1.48
N GLY A 730 23.45 4.78 -0.40
CA GLY A 730 24.26 3.67 0.16
C GLY A 730 24.60 2.58 -0.87
N MET A 731 23.78 2.38 -1.89
CA MET A 731 24.11 1.48 -3.01
C MET A 731 24.84 2.18 -4.15
N SER A 732 24.44 3.40 -4.50
CA SER A 732 24.77 4.02 -5.78
C SER A 732 25.96 4.99 -5.72
N ARG A 733 26.21 5.64 -4.57
CA ARG A 733 27.38 6.51 -4.37
C ARG A 733 28.70 5.73 -4.34
N PHE A 734 28.63 4.44 -4.01
CA PHE A 734 29.77 3.53 -3.99
C PHE A 734 30.07 2.89 -5.36
N LEU A 735 29.29 3.22 -6.40
CA LEU A 735 29.51 2.75 -7.76
C LEU A 735 30.19 3.87 -8.58
N PRO A 736 31.46 3.69 -9.01
CA PRO A 736 32.24 4.77 -9.62
C PRO A 736 31.59 5.41 -10.85
N HIS A 737 30.95 4.60 -11.69
CA HIS A 737 30.29 5.06 -12.91
C HIS A 737 29.01 5.87 -12.65
N LEU A 738 28.30 5.60 -11.54
CA LEU A 738 27.14 6.43 -11.16
C LEU A 738 27.59 7.72 -10.49
N ALA A 739 28.62 7.64 -9.64
CA ALA A 739 29.25 8.80 -9.03
C ALA A 739 29.87 9.73 -10.07
N GLU A 740 30.41 9.21 -11.18
CA GLU A 740 30.89 10.03 -12.30
C GLU A 740 29.76 10.84 -12.96
N LEU A 741 28.56 10.23 -13.11
CA LEU A 741 27.41 10.89 -13.75
C LEU A 741 26.76 11.95 -12.85
N GLN A 742 26.74 11.74 -11.53
CA GLN A 742 26.18 12.68 -10.55
C GLN A 742 27.14 12.82 -9.34
N PRO A 743 28.23 13.60 -9.47
CA PRO A 743 29.34 13.57 -8.50
C PRO A 743 29.10 14.36 -7.22
N ALA A 744 28.11 15.25 -7.20
CA ALA A 744 27.90 16.16 -6.08
C ALA A 744 26.42 16.48 -5.88
N MET A 745 26.07 16.83 -4.64
CA MET A 745 24.78 17.41 -4.31
C MET A 745 24.64 18.81 -4.93
N PHE A 746 23.44 19.14 -5.40
CA PHE A 746 23.09 20.45 -5.94
C PHE A 746 21.65 20.83 -5.56
N ALA A 747 21.27 22.07 -5.87
CA ALA A 747 19.90 22.56 -5.76
C ALA A 747 19.46 23.15 -7.10
N GLU A 748 18.27 22.79 -7.59
CA GLU A 748 17.65 23.41 -8.77
C GLU A 748 16.84 24.64 -8.33
N ILE A 749 17.16 25.80 -8.92
CA ILE A 749 16.47 27.07 -8.68
C ILE A 749 16.07 27.69 -10.01
N SER A 750 14.96 28.45 -10.03
CA SER A 750 14.58 29.21 -11.23
C SER A 750 15.63 30.29 -11.54
N PRO A 751 15.86 30.65 -12.81
CA PRO A 751 16.77 31.72 -13.22
C PRO A 751 16.46 33.08 -12.61
#